data_AF-A0AAD9RWZ3-F1
#
_entry.id   AF-A0AAD9RWZ3-F1
#
_cell.length_a   1.000
_cell.length_b   1.000
_cell.length_c   1.000
_cell.angle_alpha   90.00
_cell.angle_beta   90.00
_cell.angle_gamma   90.00
#
_symmetry.space_group_name_H-M   'P 1'
#
loop_
_entity.id
_entity.type
_entity.pdbx_description
1 polymer ?
#
loop_
_entity_poly.entity_id
_entity_poly.type
_entity_poly.pdbx_seq_one_letter_code
_entity_poly.pdbx_strand_id
1 'polypeptide(L)'
;MPSVPSTFPETMTQNTRDLLEPNIDGISEDRAENDSIERSSINSPSTSRNMGNLAKRPPLPPIINHQKRPSSRLHVVGAYNSTTRSPSPSSLSSSLSYRARSVTRSPSLTSSRAYSRLDTTNSLYSMPPRRTFPRENSVVSSVNEDVALKEQAPVVFDASLNFVLGCDKQRVRQSFRPTASHLEPSTASSYLSNRISQFLRRTDHIMDEWRSLGHKDDIDDDCLSTPANPRDSNRAFMGRSQSATNIMIRGYQYFSRSASRTKSPSSRRSISRASEDRTLSDGPGNELSEMTADFAEEHSTSTLAAERIDAETSERLRLERELQDVTEANKNLQQTTERLEMELLYARAADLNGVASDGEDGEDGGVYRQRYEHAIRELEFTKRKMAQQHEDDLEQLVGLKKQLEKKLADAYEEVEEQRQVVGQWKRRVQKLNGEMHDLRLLLEEQTARNYLLEKKQRKFDSETQNLMNDLRQEKAQRERLAREKEIAIAEKFTVEQNLSDAKLEIELKEERLRTLSQELEELTFGGKTEEEVAQLKKAKHELEKRVKDQEEELDDLAGQVQLLEQAKLRLEMSIEQQRKEMRKEMQQRDEELEDVRGNALKKVKALESQLENEHEERTILLREKHELERRLVALEEQDRTDRAVDAETTQRLKRDLKRTRALLRDAQTMLERSKGDSTGKAALRQLKNQLEDAECARAAAVKAKQALEQELNETQATLEEATRLRSEAEDRANAANRERSELLSQLEENEEELAEVLKKYRASVQQVSAEQAQLQEAQVQIAALEAEKLSLKDQLSELSQRLESVEQLGDPTANSLATRRLEFRTKELESKLELEQTTRARLETQIARLKESVEKLQTETALLRTKEQTAQDTARRLQRSLRDAREEASSALAREQEATRARRELEKSLEAAEAETKVARDDLRLALQRIDDLQSAIQGELDLDCSEEATSENSDSD
;
A
#
# COMPACT_ATOMS: atom_id res chain seq x y z
N MET A 1 98.89 13.45 24.46
CA MET A 1 98.03 12.25 24.53
C MET A 1 96.64 12.70 24.97
N PRO A 2 95.59 12.16 24.34
CA PRO A 2 94.59 13.00 23.66
C PRO A 2 93.54 13.60 24.61
N SER A 3 93.04 14.83 24.47
CA SER A 3 92.99 15.82 23.35
C SER A 3 91.89 15.58 22.30
N VAL A 4 90.91 16.49 22.27
CA VAL A 4 89.72 16.51 21.39
C VAL A 4 90.02 17.11 20.00
N PRO A 5 89.55 16.45 18.93
CA PRO A 5 89.13 17.09 17.68
C PRO A 5 87.82 16.46 17.09
N SER A 6 87.15 17.00 16.07
CA SER A 6 86.86 18.39 15.64
C SER A 6 85.88 18.37 14.42
N THR A 7 85.37 19.54 14.00
CA THR A 7 85.07 19.92 12.58
C THR A 7 84.23 19.02 11.65
N PHE A 8 83.10 19.56 11.14
CA PHE A 8 82.85 19.61 9.68
C PHE A 8 84.03 20.37 9.02
N PRO A 9 84.52 20.03 7.80
CA PRO A 9 83.70 20.18 6.58
C PRO A 9 84.13 19.29 5.36
N GLU A 10 83.63 19.64 4.16
CA GLU A 10 84.31 19.85 2.85
C GLU A 10 85.69 19.16 2.53
N THR A 11 86.08 18.91 1.27
CA THR A 11 85.62 19.43 -0.05
C THR A 11 86.03 18.51 -1.24
N MET A 12 85.63 18.95 -2.45
CA MET A 12 86.21 18.69 -3.79
C MET A 12 85.59 17.52 -4.60
N THR A 13 85.33 17.67 -5.91
CA THR A 13 85.73 18.71 -6.89
C THR A 13 84.55 19.17 -7.78
N GLN A 14 84.62 20.40 -8.31
CA GLN A 14 84.24 20.80 -9.68
C GLN A 14 82.75 20.66 -10.16
N ASN A 15 82.21 21.48 -11.07
CA ASN A 15 82.60 22.83 -11.53
C ASN A 15 81.42 23.51 -12.25
N THR A 16 81.51 24.84 -12.44
CA THR A 16 80.83 25.63 -13.50
C THR A 16 79.28 25.66 -13.61
N ARG A 17 78.80 26.70 -14.30
CA ARG A 17 77.40 26.89 -14.72
C ARG A 17 77.18 26.38 -16.16
N ASP A 18 75.93 26.52 -16.59
CA ASP A 18 75.50 26.88 -17.96
C ASP A 18 75.23 25.76 -19.01
N LEU A 19 73.99 25.83 -19.55
CA LEU A 19 73.51 25.50 -20.91
C LEU A 19 73.25 24.03 -21.37
N LEU A 20 71.99 23.84 -21.84
CA LEU A 20 71.53 23.18 -23.08
C LEU A 20 72.03 21.77 -23.52
N GLU A 21 71.08 20.81 -23.54
CA GLU A 21 70.85 19.79 -24.60
C GLU A 21 72.05 18.84 -24.99
N PRO A 22 71.96 17.94 -26.01
CA PRO A 22 70.82 17.31 -26.71
C PRO A 22 70.85 15.74 -26.67
N ASN A 23 69.90 15.12 -27.39
CA ASN A 23 69.89 13.82 -28.11
C ASN A 23 70.78 12.62 -27.71
N ILE A 24 70.22 11.40 -27.93
CA ILE A 24 70.76 10.41 -28.90
C ILE A 24 69.62 9.52 -29.45
N ASP A 25 69.72 9.13 -30.72
CA ASP A 25 68.67 8.50 -31.55
C ASP A 25 68.59 6.96 -31.48
N GLY A 26 67.55 6.37 -32.09
CA GLY A 26 67.26 4.92 -31.97
C GLY A 26 66.36 4.22 -33.02
N ILE A 27 66.45 4.56 -34.32
CA ILE A 27 66.09 3.68 -35.48
C ILE A 27 64.59 3.40 -35.77
N SER A 28 64.11 3.92 -36.93
CA SER A 28 63.35 3.32 -38.07
C SER A 28 62.12 2.37 -37.86
N GLU A 29 61.20 2.13 -38.81
CA GLU A 29 61.11 2.49 -40.25
C GLU A 29 59.66 2.49 -40.81
N ASP A 30 59.44 3.27 -41.89
CA ASP A 30 58.47 3.17 -43.00
C ASP A 30 56.96 2.79 -42.89
N ARG A 31 56.16 3.68 -43.55
CA ARG A 31 55.09 3.43 -44.57
C ARG A 31 53.61 3.16 -44.21
N ALA A 32 52.78 4.06 -44.77
CA ALA A 32 51.67 3.82 -45.72
C ALA A 32 50.42 3.02 -45.26
N GLU A 33 49.22 3.20 -45.82
CA GLU A 33 48.60 4.27 -46.63
C GLU A 33 47.08 4.02 -46.60
N ASN A 34 46.27 5.09 -46.70
CA ASN A 34 44.92 5.13 -47.32
C ASN A 34 43.80 4.12 -46.90
N ASP A 35 42.54 4.32 -47.27
CA ASP A 35 41.71 5.53 -47.10
C ASP A 35 40.20 5.11 -47.13
N SER A 36 39.30 6.01 -46.73
CA SER A 36 37.98 6.29 -47.35
C SER A 36 37.04 5.20 -47.94
N ILE A 37 35.73 5.37 -47.65
CA ILE A 37 34.59 5.34 -48.64
C ILE A 37 34.14 3.93 -49.17
N GLU A 38 32.84 3.60 -49.38
CA GLU A 38 31.56 4.29 -49.12
C GLU A 38 30.33 3.35 -48.93
N ARG A 39 29.21 4.00 -48.57
CA ARG A 39 27.76 3.69 -48.77
C ARG A 39 27.31 2.50 -49.63
N SER A 40 26.07 2.07 -49.30
CA SER A 40 24.98 1.62 -50.23
C SER A 40 25.16 0.23 -50.86
N SER A 41 24.13 -0.46 -51.40
CA SER A 41 22.67 -0.43 -51.19
C SER A 41 22.05 -1.65 -51.89
N ILE A 42 20.84 -2.08 -51.48
CA ILE A 42 19.83 -2.78 -52.31
C ILE A 42 20.34 -3.99 -53.14
N ASN A 43 20.02 -5.22 -52.72
CA ASN A 43 18.98 -6.01 -53.43
C ASN A 43 18.56 -7.34 -52.77
N SER A 44 17.39 -7.82 -53.20
CA SER A 44 16.89 -9.22 -53.08
C SER A 44 17.46 -10.07 -54.26
N PRO A 45 17.11 -11.36 -54.54
CA PRO A 45 16.02 -12.20 -53.97
C PRO A 45 16.31 -13.72 -53.81
N SER A 46 15.27 -14.47 -53.42
CA SER A 46 15.03 -15.91 -53.76
C SER A 46 15.97 -16.97 -53.11
N THR A 47 15.66 -18.29 -53.05
CA THR A 47 14.52 -19.06 -53.59
C THR A 47 14.18 -20.31 -52.73
N SER A 48 12.88 -20.65 -52.62
CA SER A 48 12.27 -21.99 -52.82
C SER A 48 12.76 -23.28 -52.10
N ARG A 49 11.86 -23.82 -51.25
CA ARG A 49 11.34 -25.22 -51.16
C ARG A 49 12.30 -26.42 -50.91
N ASN A 50 11.92 -27.25 -49.92
CA ASN A 50 11.19 -28.52 -50.15
C ASN A 50 10.48 -28.98 -48.85
N MET A 51 9.19 -29.37 -48.86
CA MET A 51 8.60 -30.71 -49.16
C MET A 51 8.93 -31.78 -48.10
N GLY A 52 7.97 -32.51 -47.51
CA GLY A 52 6.51 -32.53 -47.71
C GLY A 52 5.74 -33.16 -46.52
N ASN A 53 4.43 -32.95 -46.44
CA ASN A 53 3.37 -33.89 -46.89
C ASN A 53 2.91 -34.93 -45.83
N LEU A 54 1.74 -34.68 -45.23
CA LEU A 54 0.80 -35.70 -44.73
C LEU A 54 -0.55 -35.53 -45.47
N ALA A 55 -1.41 -36.57 -45.45
CA ALA A 55 -2.42 -36.77 -46.51
C ALA A 55 -3.89 -36.68 -46.07
N LYS A 56 -4.74 -36.26 -47.03
CA LYS A 56 -6.15 -36.68 -47.32
C LYS A 56 -7.08 -36.93 -46.09
N ARG A 57 -8.05 -36.04 -45.81
CA ARG A 57 -9.45 -35.98 -46.38
C ARG A 57 -10.44 -36.99 -45.76
N PRO A 58 -11.78 -36.76 -45.77
CA PRO A 58 -12.58 -35.53 -45.95
C PRO A 58 -13.69 -35.34 -44.84
N PRO A 59 -14.62 -34.36 -44.91
CA PRO A 59 -15.54 -33.97 -43.80
C PRO A 59 -17.05 -34.18 -44.09
N LEU A 60 -17.95 -33.69 -43.19
CA LEU A 60 -19.28 -33.03 -43.36
C LEU A 60 -20.05 -33.01 -41.98
N PRO A 61 -21.27 -32.43 -41.80
CA PRO A 61 -21.65 -31.00 -41.82
C PRO A 61 -22.46 -30.53 -40.55
N PRO A 62 -22.99 -29.27 -40.46
CA PRO A 62 -23.37 -28.64 -39.16
C PRO A 62 -24.86 -28.22 -38.95
N ILE A 63 -25.21 -27.91 -37.69
CA ILE A 63 -26.40 -27.14 -37.20
C ILE A 63 -25.91 -26.32 -35.98
N ILE A 64 -25.99 -24.99 -35.79
CA ILE A 64 -26.92 -23.88 -36.13
C ILE A 64 -28.04 -23.62 -35.09
N ASN A 65 -27.90 -22.57 -34.26
CA ASN A 65 -28.95 -21.66 -33.74
C ASN A 65 -28.30 -20.59 -32.82
N HIS A 66 -28.45 -19.26 -33.00
CA HIS A 66 -29.65 -18.39 -33.02
C HIS A 66 -30.41 -18.41 -31.67
N GLN A 67 -30.82 -17.28 -31.06
CA GLN A 67 -31.21 -16.02 -31.71
C GLN A 67 -31.09 -14.74 -30.85
N LYS A 68 -30.87 -13.61 -31.54
CA LYS A 68 -30.82 -12.19 -31.12
C LYS A 68 -31.98 -11.69 -30.20
N ARG A 69 -31.75 -10.57 -29.48
CA ARG A 69 -32.74 -9.48 -29.24
C ARG A 69 -32.03 -8.12 -28.95
N PRO A 70 -32.69 -6.94 -29.02
CA PRO A 70 -32.50 -6.10 -30.21
C PRO A 70 -32.06 -4.63 -29.97
N SER A 71 -31.48 -4.01 -31.00
CA SER A 71 -31.20 -2.57 -31.09
C SER A 71 -32.44 -1.74 -31.50
N SER A 72 -32.38 -0.40 -31.33
CA SER A 72 -33.38 0.52 -31.90
C SER A 72 -32.79 1.87 -32.33
N ARG A 73 -33.45 2.54 -33.30
CA ARG A 73 -33.06 3.80 -33.97
C ARG A 73 -31.84 3.68 -34.91
N LEU A 74 -31.66 4.48 -35.96
CA LEU A 74 -32.44 5.62 -36.49
C LEU A 74 -32.91 5.37 -37.95
N HIS A 75 -33.73 6.29 -38.49
CA HIS A 75 -33.64 6.68 -39.90
C HIS A 75 -33.87 8.19 -40.06
N VAL A 76 -33.29 8.80 -41.10
CA VAL A 76 -33.23 10.27 -41.32
C VAL A 76 -33.79 10.66 -42.67
N VAL A 77 -34.69 11.65 -42.69
CA VAL A 77 -34.98 12.64 -43.77
C VAL A 77 -35.58 13.88 -43.06
N GLY A 78 -35.29 15.14 -43.37
CA GLY A 78 -34.33 15.69 -44.35
C GLY A 78 -34.88 16.91 -45.10
N ALA A 79 -35.08 18.06 -44.44
CA ALA A 79 -35.57 19.30 -45.07
C ALA A 79 -35.12 20.61 -44.37
N TYR A 80 -34.21 21.32 -45.02
CA TYR A 80 -33.94 22.77 -45.03
C TYR A 80 -34.97 23.73 -44.37
N ASN A 81 -34.54 24.53 -43.38
CA ASN A 81 -34.33 25.99 -43.55
C ASN A 81 -33.75 26.75 -42.32
N SER A 82 -32.95 27.78 -42.62
CA SER A 82 -32.84 29.10 -41.95
C SER A 82 -32.41 29.28 -40.46
N THR A 83 -31.20 29.84 -40.31
CA THR A 83 -30.97 31.16 -39.65
C THR A 83 -30.62 31.25 -38.14
N THR A 84 -29.30 31.32 -37.88
CA THR A 84 -28.54 32.15 -36.90
C THR A 84 -28.42 31.84 -35.40
N ARG A 85 -27.24 32.26 -34.88
CA ARG A 85 -26.87 32.73 -33.53
C ARG A 85 -26.73 31.74 -32.36
N SER A 86 -25.45 31.50 -32.03
CA SER A 86 -24.90 31.40 -30.67
C SER A 86 -25.01 32.77 -29.92
N PRO A 87 -24.63 32.91 -28.62
CA PRO A 87 -23.88 31.97 -27.76
C PRO A 87 -24.34 31.79 -26.28
N SER A 88 -23.78 30.75 -25.66
CA SER A 88 -23.35 30.64 -24.23
C SER A 88 -24.35 30.78 -23.05
N PRO A 89 -24.00 30.29 -21.83
CA PRO A 89 -24.96 30.07 -20.74
C PRO A 89 -24.69 30.86 -19.43
N SER A 90 -25.68 30.94 -18.53
CA SER A 90 -25.48 30.78 -17.06
C SER A 90 -26.79 30.85 -16.22
N SER A 91 -26.74 30.18 -15.06
CA SER A 91 -27.40 30.48 -13.76
C SER A 91 -28.93 30.67 -13.58
N LEU A 92 -29.50 29.73 -12.80
CA LEU A 92 -30.23 29.93 -11.52
C LEU A 92 -31.77 30.20 -11.42
N SER A 93 -32.31 29.63 -10.34
CA SER A 93 -33.39 30.12 -9.45
C SER A 93 -34.90 29.97 -9.77
N SER A 94 -35.46 28.88 -9.20
CA SER A 94 -36.35 28.94 -8.01
C SER A 94 -37.90 28.87 -8.14
N SER A 95 -38.53 28.54 -6.99
CA SER A 95 -39.96 28.68 -6.62
C SER A 95 -40.91 27.58 -7.18
N LEU A 96 -41.58 26.75 -6.34
CA LEU A 96 -42.81 26.98 -5.52
C LEU A 96 -44.11 26.95 -6.38
N SER A 97 -45.23 26.33 -5.98
CA SER A 97 -45.65 25.56 -4.79
C SER A 97 -46.73 24.52 -5.16
N TYR A 98 -47.15 23.65 -4.22
CA TYR A 98 -48.58 23.59 -3.83
C TYR A 98 -48.73 23.13 -2.36
N ARG A 99 -49.93 23.32 -1.76
CA ARG A 99 -50.10 23.58 -0.31
C ARG A 99 -51.46 23.14 0.23
N ALA A 100 -51.50 22.35 1.32
CA ALA A 100 -52.58 22.23 2.34
C ALA A 100 -52.35 20.98 3.23
N ARG A 101 -52.76 20.87 4.51
CA ARG A 101 -53.20 21.87 5.52
C ARG A 101 -53.08 21.26 6.93
N SER A 102 -52.58 22.04 7.91
CA SER A 102 -53.00 22.19 9.34
C SER A 102 -53.81 21.07 10.06
N VAL A 103 -53.61 20.75 11.35
CA VAL A 103 -53.66 21.65 12.55
C VAL A 103 -52.87 21.07 13.76
N THR A 104 -52.52 21.95 14.71
CA THR A 104 -51.94 21.79 16.09
C THR A 104 -52.49 20.60 16.93
N ARG A 105 -51.90 20.17 18.08
CA ARG A 105 -51.47 20.98 19.26
C ARG A 105 -50.75 20.14 20.35
N SER A 106 -49.85 20.76 21.13
CA SER A 106 -49.32 20.24 22.42
C SER A 106 -50.18 20.71 23.62
N PRO A 107 -50.05 20.15 24.85
CA PRO A 107 -49.00 20.59 25.80
C PRO A 107 -48.46 19.46 26.72
N SER A 108 -48.04 19.76 27.96
CA SER A 108 -47.02 19.04 28.75
C SER A 108 -47.33 18.89 30.26
N LEU A 109 -46.42 18.19 30.99
CA LEU A 109 -46.09 18.23 32.44
C LEU A 109 -46.52 17.06 33.38
N THR A 110 -45.53 16.57 34.16
CA THR A 110 -45.60 16.05 35.56
C THR A 110 -46.40 14.76 35.89
N SER A 111 -46.14 13.99 36.97
CA SER A 111 -44.91 13.71 37.75
C SER A 111 -45.09 12.52 38.73
N SER A 112 -44.02 11.73 38.94
CA SER A 112 -43.67 10.94 40.15
C SER A 112 -44.44 9.64 40.57
N ARG A 113 -43.62 8.60 40.86
CA ARG A 113 -43.76 7.52 41.89
C ARG A 113 -44.93 6.50 41.81
N ALA A 114 -44.77 5.23 42.25
CA ALA A 114 -43.59 4.40 42.55
C ALA A 114 -43.97 2.91 42.77
N TYR A 115 -42.97 2.02 42.78
CA TYR A 115 -43.01 0.59 43.15
C TYR A 115 -43.75 -0.34 42.14
N SER A 116 -43.38 -1.62 41.97
CA SER A 116 -42.35 -2.45 42.63
C SER A 116 -41.68 -3.45 41.67
N ARG A 117 -40.44 -3.85 42.02
CA ARG A 117 -39.75 -5.15 41.80
C ARG A 117 -40.45 -6.19 40.89
N LEU A 118 -39.78 -6.84 39.93
CA LEU A 118 -38.33 -6.86 39.60
C LEU A 118 -38.16 -7.13 38.07
N ASP A 119 -37.28 -7.92 37.44
CA ASP A 119 -36.25 -8.90 37.87
C ASP A 119 -35.07 -8.97 36.87
N THR A 120 -34.37 -10.11 36.79
CA THR A 120 -32.93 -10.21 36.49
C THR A 120 -32.60 -11.01 35.23
N THR A 121 -31.84 -10.42 34.29
CA THR A 121 -30.60 -11.01 33.69
C THR A 121 -29.94 -10.04 32.69
N ASN A 122 -28.62 -10.15 32.51
CA ASN A 122 -27.83 -9.25 31.66
C ASN A 122 -27.85 -9.64 30.18
N SER A 123 -27.99 -8.65 29.29
CA SER A 123 -26.93 -8.33 28.31
C SER A 123 -27.21 -6.98 27.62
N LEU A 124 -26.20 -6.10 27.58
CA LEU A 124 -26.21 -4.86 26.79
C LEU A 124 -24.86 -4.69 26.11
N TYR A 125 -24.86 -4.67 24.77
CA TYR A 125 -23.76 -4.10 24.00
C TYR A 125 -24.14 -2.66 23.61
N SER A 126 -23.41 -1.69 24.16
CA SER A 126 -23.47 -0.28 23.75
C SER A 126 -22.06 0.22 23.46
N MET A 127 -21.93 1.10 22.49
CA MET A 127 -20.67 1.76 22.15
C MET A 127 -20.15 2.65 23.32
N PRO A 128 -18.81 2.84 23.43
CA PRO A 128 -18.21 3.55 24.55
C PRO A 128 -18.28 5.09 24.42
N PRO A 129 -18.48 5.83 25.52
CA PRO A 129 -18.43 7.29 25.54
C PRO A 129 -17.00 7.84 25.64
N ARG A 130 -16.82 9.11 25.24
CA ARG A 130 -15.54 9.84 25.33
C ARG A 130 -15.08 10.07 26.78
N ARG A 131 -13.77 10.13 27.01
CA ARG A 131 -13.17 10.49 28.30
C ARG A 131 -13.52 11.91 28.73
N THR A 132 -13.93 12.07 29.98
CA THR A 132 -13.88 13.34 30.73
C THR A 132 -12.97 13.15 31.95
N PHE A 133 -12.20 14.18 32.32
CA PHE A 133 -11.32 14.11 33.49
C PHE A 133 -12.12 14.31 34.80
N PRO A 134 -11.81 13.57 35.87
CA PRO A 134 -12.49 13.74 37.15
C PRO A 134 -11.96 14.97 37.92
N ARG A 135 -12.89 15.68 38.56
CA ARG A 135 -12.62 16.50 39.75
C ARG A 135 -13.06 15.71 40.98
N GLU A 136 -12.20 15.58 41.98
CA GLU A 136 -12.60 15.20 43.34
C GLU A 136 -12.11 16.26 44.32
N ASN A 137 -13.01 16.77 45.15
CA ASN A 137 -12.65 17.54 46.35
C ASN A 137 -12.62 16.58 47.54
N SER A 138 -11.49 16.49 48.24
CA SER A 138 -11.48 15.97 49.61
C SER A 138 -11.89 17.09 50.60
N VAL A 139 -12.39 16.68 51.78
CA VAL A 139 -13.03 17.59 52.74
C VAL A 139 -12.11 17.83 53.94
N VAL A 140 -11.79 19.11 54.17
CA VAL A 140 -11.33 19.72 55.43
C VAL A 140 -10.08 19.13 56.10
N SER A 141 -9.02 19.94 56.14
CA SER A 141 -8.43 20.35 57.43
C SER A 141 -7.99 21.82 57.35
N SER A 142 -8.05 22.54 58.45
CA SER A 142 -7.90 24.01 58.47
C SER A 142 -6.44 24.46 58.61
N VAL A 143 -6.06 25.54 57.89
CA VAL A 143 -5.18 26.66 58.32
C VAL A 143 -4.85 27.56 57.11
N ASN A 144 -4.82 28.89 57.33
CA ASN A 144 -4.49 29.99 56.40
C ASN A 144 -5.51 30.30 55.28
N GLU A 145 -6.25 31.41 55.43
CA GLU A 145 -7.35 31.80 54.52
C GLU A 145 -7.04 33.07 53.65
N ASP A 146 -6.04 33.87 54.02
CA ASP A 146 -5.76 35.20 53.44
C ASP A 146 -5.08 35.25 52.04
N VAL A 147 -4.88 34.10 51.38
CA VAL A 147 -4.15 34.04 50.08
C VAL A 147 -5.08 33.73 48.89
N ALA A 148 -6.30 33.23 49.13
CA ALA A 148 -7.15 32.66 48.07
C ALA A 148 -7.82 33.69 47.13
N LEU A 149 -7.82 34.98 47.46
CA LEU A 149 -8.62 36.01 46.75
C LEU A 149 -7.94 36.68 45.55
N LYS A 150 -6.88 36.08 44.97
CA LYS A 150 -6.17 36.65 43.79
C LYS A 150 -5.89 35.71 42.61
N GLU A 151 -6.26 34.43 42.66
CA GLU A 151 -6.03 33.47 41.55
C GLU A 151 -7.19 33.34 40.54
N GLN A 152 -8.21 34.21 40.59
CA GLN A 152 -9.29 34.24 39.60
C GLN A 152 -9.34 35.57 38.83
N ALA A 153 -8.34 35.77 37.96
CA ALA A 153 -8.39 36.74 36.86
C ALA A 153 -8.37 35.96 35.53
N PRO A 154 -9.28 36.24 34.57
CA PRO A 154 -9.30 35.53 33.29
C PRO A 154 -8.11 35.95 32.42
N VAL A 155 -7.43 34.97 31.82
CA VAL A 155 -6.46 35.23 30.75
C VAL A 155 -7.22 35.66 29.50
N VAL A 156 -6.93 36.87 29.01
CA VAL A 156 -7.49 37.41 27.76
C VAL A 156 -6.40 37.40 26.70
N PHE A 157 -6.69 36.77 25.56
CA PHE A 157 -5.91 36.85 24.34
C PHE A 157 -6.54 37.87 23.40
N ASP A 158 -5.74 38.55 22.58
CA ASP A 158 -6.25 39.32 21.46
C ASP A 158 -6.62 38.44 20.25
N ALA A 159 -7.16 39.06 19.18
CA ALA A 159 -7.54 38.36 17.96
C ALA A 159 -6.36 37.77 17.15
N SER A 160 -5.12 38.02 17.60
CA SER A 160 -3.87 37.44 17.08
C SER A 160 -3.22 36.44 18.05
N LEU A 161 -3.95 36.02 19.10
CA LEU A 161 -3.50 35.10 20.15
C LEU A 161 -2.27 35.58 20.96
N ASN A 162 -2.00 36.89 20.97
CA ASN A 162 -0.96 37.46 21.84
C ASN A 162 -1.47 37.67 23.27
N PHE A 163 -0.53 37.62 24.23
CA PHE A 163 -0.80 37.68 25.66
C PHE A 163 -0.64 39.11 26.17
N VAL A 164 -1.68 39.70 26.77
CA VAL A 164 -1.70 41.14 27.11
C VAL A 164 -2.05 41.40 28.59
N LEU A 165 -1.04 41.30 29.47
CA LEU A 165 -0.56 42.41 30.32
C LEU A 165 0.70 41.99 31.08
N GLY A 166 1.53 42.96 31.51
CA GLY A 166 2.83 42.70 32.14
C GLY A 166 2.90 43.09 33.63
N CYS A 167 3.83 42.44 34.33
CA CYS A 167 4.51 42.93 35.54
C CYS A 167 5.83 42.16 35.71
N ASP A 168 6.87 42.80 36.27
CA ASP A 168 8.24 42.28 36.26
C ASP A 168 8.52 41.13 37.25
N LYS A 169 9.30 40.14 36.79
CA LYS A 169 10.21 39.27 37.56
C LYS A 169 9.65 38.59 38.83
N GLN A 170 9.07 37.40 38.67
CA GLN A 170 9.01 36.40 39.76
C GLN A 170 9.38 35.00 39.23
N ARG A 171 10.36 34.33 39.86
CA ARG A 171 10.80 32.97 39.48
C ARG A 171 9.97 31.91 40.20
N VAL A 172 9.14 31.18 39.45
CA VAL A 172 8.44 29.99 39.95
C VAL A 172 9.44 28.87 40.24
N ARG A 173 9.39 28.29 41.45
CA ARG A 173 10.04 27.01 41.79
C ARG A 173 8.96 25.98 42.08
N GLN A 174 8.76 25.03 41.17
CA GLN A 174 7.81 23.91 41.35
C GLN A 174 8.60 22.62 41.63
N SER A 175 8.47 22.06 42.84
CA SER A 175 9.19 20.86 43.25
C SER A 175 8.38 19.59 42.98
N PHE A 176 8.49 19.04 41.77
CA PHE A 176 7.87 17.75 41.43
C PHE A 176 8.77 16.58 41.87
N ARG A 177 8.19 15.59 42.57
CA ARG A 177 8.81 14.26 42.78
C ARG A 177 7.95 13.21 42.07
N PRO A 178 8.47 12.49 41.05
CA PRO A 178 7.72 11.42 40.40
C PRO A 178 7.60 10.19 41.32
N THR A 179 6.37 9.82 41.67
CA THR A 179 6.04 8.54 42.33
C THR A 179 5.62 7.53 41.27
N ALA A 180 6.09 6.28 41.38
CA ALA A 180 5.73 5.23 40.44
C ALA A 180 4.27 4.77 40.61
N SER A 181 3.54 4.60 39.51
CA SER A 181 2.09 4.35 39.49
C SER A 181 1.59 3.07 40.17
N HIS A 182 2.48 2.15 40.56
CA HIS A 182 2.12 0.98 41.38
C HIS A 182 2.08 1.27 42.89
N LEU A 183 2.65 2.40 43.34
CA LEU A 183 2.63 2.86 44.72
C LEU A 183 1.40 3.74 45.03
N GLU A 184 0.81 4.35 44.00
CA GLU A 184 -0.42 5.15 44.11
C GLU A 184 -1.66 4.25 44.25
N PRO A 185 -2.36 4.22 45.42
CA PRO A 185 -3.39 3.22 45.72
C PRO A 185 -4.63 3.25 44.82
N SER A 186 -4.91 4.39 44.18
CA SER A 186 -6.03 4.59 43.26
C SER A 186 -5.79 3.96 41.87
N THR A 187 -4.56 3.56 41.56
CA THR A 187 -4.17 3.18 40.20
C THR A 187 -4.35 1.70 39.92
N ALA A 188 -4.83 1.37 38.71
CA ALA A 188 -4.94 -0.02 38.24
C ALA A 188 -3.62 -0.82 38.34
N SER A 189 -2.47 -0.14 38.18
CA SER A 189 -1.14 -0.74 38.40
C SER A 189 -0.95 -1.23 39.84
N SER A 190 -1.40 -0.47 40.85
CA SER A 190 -1.31 -0.88 42.26
C SER A 190 -2.25 -2.05 42.59
N TYR A 191 -3.45 -2.05 42.00
CA TYR A 191 -4.37 -3.19 42.10
C TYR A 191 -3.79 -4.47 41.48
N LEU A 192 -3.17 -4.36 40.30
CA LEU A 192 -2.50 -5.48 39.63
C LEU A 192 -1.29 -5.98 40.42
N SER A 193 -0.42 -5.09 40.91
CA SER A 193 0.70 -5.47 41.78
C SER A 193 0.22 -6.19 43.04
N ASN A 194 -0.84 -5.72 43.71
CA ASN A 194 -1.43 -6.42 44.86
C ASN A 194 -1.98 -7.81 44.48
N ARG A 195 -2.62 -7.97 43.32
CA ARG A 195 -3.07 -9.28 42.82
C ARG A 195 -1.91 -10.23 42.55
N ILE A 196 -0.81 -9.74 41.98
CA ILE A 196 0.42 -10.53 41.75
C ILE A 196 1.08 -10.93 43.08
N SER A 197 1.26 -10.00 44.03
CA SER A 197 1.79 -10.33 45.35
C SER A 197 0.92 -11.31 46.14
N GLN A 198 -0.42 -11.23 46.00
CA GLN A 198 -1.31 -12.26 46.55
C GLN A 198 -1.19 -13.60 45.83
N PHE A 199 -0.93 -13.63 44.52
CA PHE A 199 -0.71 -14.88 43.79
C PHE A 199 0.59 -15.55 44.25
N LEU A 200 1.70 -14.81 44.29
CA LEU A 200 2.99 -15.30 44.76
C LEU A 200 2.92 -15.87 46.18
N ARG A 201 2.28 -15.14 47.12
CA ARG A 201 2.03 -15.65 48.49
C ARG A 201 1.16 -16.91 48.56
N ARG A 202 0.37 -17.23 47.52
CA ARG A 202 -0.35 -18.51 47.43
C ARG A 202 0.51 -19.61 46.83
N THR A 203 1.55 -19.30 46.07
CA THR A 203 2.46 -20.29 45.44
C THR A 203 3.78 -20.50 46.19
N ASP A 204 4.14 -19.65 47.15
CA ASP A 204 5.40 -19.77 47.92
C ASP A 204 5.59 -21.16 48.57
N HIS A 205 4.51 -21.78 49.06
CA HIS A 205 4.58 -23.15 49.63
C HIS A 205 5.10 -24.21 48.64
N ILE A 206 4.79 -24.06 47.34
CA ILE A 206 5.28 -24.96 46.29
C ILE A 206 6.80 -24.77 46.11
N MET A 207 7.29 -23.53 46.20
CA MET A 207 8.73 -23.25 46.14
C MET A 207 9.48 -23.84 47.34
N ASP A 208 8.87 -23.88 48.53
CA ASP A 208 9.49 -24.47 49.72
C ASP A 208 9.45 -26.01 49.71
N GLU A 209 8.39 -26.64 49.19
CA GLU A 209 8.37 -28.08 48.91
C GLU A 209 9.48 -28.48 47.91
N TRP A 210 9.65 -27.71 46.83
CA TRP A 210 10.73 -27.93 45.86
C TRP A 210 12.13 -27.74 46.44
N ARG A 211 12.32 -26.87 47.44
CA ARG A 211 13.59 -26.79 48.20
C ARG A 211 13.80 -28.02 49.07
N SER A 212 12.74 -28.49 49.75
CA SER A 212 12.83 -29.63 50.66
C SER A 212 13.06 -30.97 49.95
N LEU A 213 12.80 -31.05 48.63
CA LEU A 213 13.14 -32.20 47.78
C LEU A 213 14.62 -32.25 47.36
N GLY A 214 15.40 -31.19 47.62
CA GLY A 214 16.76 -31.03 47.10
C GLY A 214 17.89 -31.62 47.95
N HIS A 215 17.61 -32.11 49.17
CA HIS A 215 18.64 -32.64 50.08
C HIS A 215 18.20 -33.94 50.78
N LYS A 216 18.86 -35.03 50.40
CA LYS A 216 19.07 -36.23 51.19
C LYS A 216 20.43 -36.79 50.84
N ASP A 217 21.13 -37.25 51.88
CA ASP A 217 22.33 -38.09 51.87
C ASP A 217 23.58 -37.39 51.24
N ASP A 218 24.80 -37.48 51.75
CA ASP A 218 25.39 -38.35 52.80
C ASP A 218 25.96 -37.56 54.02
N ILE A 219 26.59 -38.28 54.96
CA ILE A 219 27.18 -37.83 56.24
C ILE A 219 28.69 -38.23 56.29
N ASP A 220 29.40 -37.87 57.37
CA ASP A 220 30.81 -38.19 57.74
C ASP A 220 31.86 -37.15 57.28
N ASP A 221 32.84 -36.70 58.10
CA ASP A 221 33.05 -36.82 59.56
C ASP A 221 33.96 -35.66 60.07
N ASP A 222 34.06 -35.45 61.39
CA ASP A 222 35.00 -34.57 62.15
C ASP A 222 35.16 -33.09 61.71
N CYS A 223 35.04 -32.03 62.53
CA CYS A 223 34.59 -31.82 63.92
C CYS A 223 34.36 -30.27 64.08
N LEU A 224 34.34 -29.52 65.20
CA LEU A 224 34.53 -29.68 66.65
C LEU A 224 33.83 -28.47 67.37
N SER A 225 34.05 -28.29 68.68
CA SER A 225 34.00 -27.00 69.42
C SER A 225 32.71 -26.16 69.37
N THR A 226 31.64 -26.74 69.93
CA THR A 226 30.50 -26.11 70.65
C THR A 226 30.87 -25.08 71.75
N PRO A 227 29.90 -24.41 72.46
CA PRO A 227 28.46 -24.19 72.20
C PRO A 227 27.94 -22.75 72.47
N ALA A 228 26.70 -22.42 72.05
CA ALA A 228 25.57 -22.01 72.93
C ALA A 228 24.38 -21.37 72.16
N ASN A 229 23.15 -21.67 72.59
CA ASN A 229 21.86 -21.11 72.12
C ASN A 229 21.29 -20.19 73.25
N PRO A 230 20.26 -19.31 73.07
CA PRO A 230 18.96 -19.69 72.51
C PRO A 230 18.20 -18.65 71.62
N ARG A 231 17.51 -19.19 70.60
CA ARG A 231 16.11 -18.88 70.18
C ARG A 231 15.60 -17.43 70.00
N ASP A 232 15.19 -17.19 68.75
CA ASP A 232 13.85 -16.77 68.29
C ASP A 232 13.21 -15.42 68.69
N SER A 233 12.43 -14.76 67.82
CA SER A 233 12.42 -14.74 66.34
C SER A 233 11.57 -13.56 65.82
N ASN A 234 12.11 -12.76 64.91
CA ASN A 234 11.39 -12.15 63.77
C ASN A 234 12.36 -11.38 62.85
N ARG A 235 12.08 -11.34 61.54
CA ARG A 235 13.07 -10.96 60.51
C ARG A 235 12.41 -10.30 59.29
N ALA A 236 12.87 -9.11 58.91
CA ALA A 236 12.70 -8.58 57.54
C ALA A 236 13.70 -7.44 57.25
N PHE A 237 14.83 -7.76 56.61
CA PHE A 237 15.67 -6.77 55.92
C PHE A 237 16.13 -7.37 54.60
N MET A 238 15.63 -6.85 53.48
CA MET A 238 15.85 -7.41 52.14
C MET A 238 17.08 -6.79 51.47
N GLY A 239 18.25 -7.32 51.79
CA GLY A 239 19.46 -7.10 50.99
C GLY A 239 19.37 -7.84 49.65
N ARG A 240 19.67 -7.16 48.53
CA ARG A 240 19.76 -7.77 47.21
C ARG A 240 21.07 -8.54 47.07
N SER A 241 21.03 -9.77 46.54
CA SER A 241 22.21 -10.54 46.15
C SER A 241 22.05 -11.14 44.75
N GLN A 242 23.17 -11.44 44.09
CA GLN A 242 23.25 -11.82 42.68
C GLN A 242 23.07 -13.34 42.52
N SER A 243 21.88 -13.81 42.13
CA SER A 243 21.68 -15.20 41.69
C SER A 243 20.51 -15.35 40.70
N ALA A 244 20.63 -14.71 39.55
CA ALA A 244 19.72 -14.88 38.40
C ALA A 244 20.51 -15.17 37.11
N THR A 245 21.61 -14.43 36.89
CA THR A 245 22.46 -14.55 35.71
C THR A 245 23.06 -15.95 35.54
N ASN A 246 23.50 -16.59 36.62
CA ASN A 246 24.21 -17.88 36.55
C ASN A 246 23.28 -19.08 36.24
N ILE A 247 21.99 -18.98 36.60
CA ILE A 247 21.00 -19.99 36.20
C ILE A 247 20.67 -19.81 34.73
N MET A 248 20.46 -18.56 34.29
CA MET A 248 20.31 -18.29 32.87
C MET A 248 21.52 -18.73 32.07
N ILE A 249 22.78 -18.50 32.45
CA ILE A 249 23.93 -18.90 31.60
C ILE A 249 24.00 -20.41 31.33
N ARG A 250 23.64 -21.31 32.27
CA ARG A 250 23.57 -22.76 31.98
C ARG A 250 22.26 -23.21 31.32
N GLY A 251 21.16 -22.53 31.63
CA GLY A 251 19.92 -22.53 30.85
C GLY A 251 19.99 -21.62 29.61
N TYR A 252 21.20 -21.21 29.24
CA TYR A 252 21.63 -20.64 27.98
C TYR A 252 22.90 -21.45 27.59
N GLN A 253 22.96 -22.75 27.98
CA GLN A 253 23.95 -23.67 27.40
C GLN A 253 23.60 -24.76 26.32
N TYR A 254 22.67 -25.84 26.25
CA TYR A 254 22.64 -27.34 25.64
C TYR A 254 22.29 -28.16 24.18
N PHE A 255 22.08 -28.07 22.80
CA PHE A 255 21.82 -27.41 21.42
C PHE A 255 22.55 -26.30 20.57
N SER A 256 22.62 -26.54 19.26
CA SER A 256 21.91 -25.64 18.29
C SER A 256 21.38 -26.46 17.10
N ARG A 257 20.97 -27.70 17.38
CA ARG A 257 20.73 -28.77 16.41
C ARG A 257 19.81 -29.86 17.00
N SER A 258 18.54 -29.91 16.61
CA SER A 258 17.75 -31.15 16.38
C SER A 258 16.26 -30.91 16.09
N ALA A 259 15.94 -30.55 14.84
CA ALA A 259 14.65 -30.82 14.19
C ALA A 259 14.89 -30.79 12.66
N SER A 260 14.31 -31.63 11.81
CA SER A 260 13.21 -32.59 12.01
C SER A 260 13.48 -33.91 11.28
N ARG A 261 13.18 -35.07 11.90
CA ARG A 261 13.05 -36.35 11.15
C ARG A 261 12.22 -37.40 11.88
N THR A 262 10.95 -37.54 11.48
CA THR A 262 10.08 -38.68 11.84
C THR A 262 9.37 -39.22 10.60
N LYS A 263 9.39 -40.54 10.43
CA LYS A 263 8.59 -41.31 9.44
C LYS A 263 7.79 -42.36 10.21
N SER A 264 6.72 -42.92 9.62
CA SER A 264 6.37 -44.37 9.54
C SER A 264 4.95 -44.54 8.93
N PRO A 265 4.43 -45.76 8.61
CA PRO A 265 4.81 -46.46 7.36
C PRO A 265 3.71 -47.30 6.63
N SER A 266 3.91 -47.60 5.34
CA SER A 266 3.56 -48.87 4.62
C SER A 266 3.99 -48.73 3.13
N SER A 267 4.79 -49.59 2.47
CA SER A 267 4.70 -51.05 2.17
C SER A 267 3.60 -51.33 1.13
N ARG A 268 3.81 -51.85 -0.10
CA ARG A 268 4.78 -52.84 -0.70
C ARG A 268 4.93 -52.64 -2.25
N ARG A 269 5.80 -53.28 -3.09
CA ARG A 269 7.22 -53.75 -3.04
C ARG A 269 7.68 -54.56 -4.32
N SER A 270 7.94 -53.91 -5.48
CA SER A 270 8.52 -54.52 -6.72
C SER A 270 9.41 -53.52 -7.49
N ILE A 271 10.70 -53.76 -7.79
CA ILE A 271 11.30 -54.55 -8.93
C ILE A 271 11.07 -53.85 -10.29
N SER A 272 12.07 -53.41 -11.09
CA SER A 272 13.55 -53.49 -10.95
C SER A 272 14.38 -52.66 -11.96
N ARG A 273 15.61 -52.26 -11.54
CA ARG A 273 16.87 -52.07 -12.31
C ARG A 273 17.02 -50.97 -13.39
N ALA A 274 18.14 -50.24 -13.27
CA ALA A 274 18.92 -49.53 -14.32
C ALA A 274 18.28 -48.29 -14.99
N SER A 275 19.02 -47.25 -15.40
CA SER A 275 20.44 -46.88 -15.13
C SER A 275 20.73 -45.42 -15.53
N GLU A 276 21.58 -44.76 -14.73
CA GLU A 276 22.47 -43.63 -15.06
C GLU A 276 21.95 -42.23 -15.48
N ASP A 277 22.60 -41.24 -14.84
CA ASP A 277 22.94 -39.86 -15.26
C ASP A 277 21.92 -38.69 -15.15
N ARG A 278 22.45 -37.63 -14.50
CA ARG A 278 22.15 -36.17 -14.57
C ARG A 278 20.89 -35.51 -13.98
N THR A 279 21.13 -34.24 -13.62
CA THR A 279 20.20 -33.13 -13.29
C THR A 279 19.12 -33.36 -12.22
N LEU A 280 19.50 -33.18 -10.95
CA LEU A 280 18.58 -32.82 -9.87
C LEU A 280 18.57 -31.30 -9.65
N SER A 281 17.56 -30.62 -10.19
CA SER A 281 17.17 -29.25 -9.80
C SER A 281 15.72 -28.95 -10.21
N ASP A 282 14.81 -29.87 -9.92
CA ASP A 282 13.38 -29.58 -9.96
C ASP A 282 12.77 -29.65 -8.55
N GLY A 283 11.72 -28.87 -8.32
CA GLY A 283 11.10 -28.69 -7.01
C GLY A 283 9.84 -29.53 -6.84
N PRO A 284 9.42 -29.82 -5.59
CA PRO A 284 8.20 -30.59 -5.30
C PRO A 284 6.90 -29.90 -5.78
N GLY A 285 6.98 -28.66 -6.30
CA GLY A 285 5.88 -28.00 -6.99
C GLY A 285 5.63 -28.56 -8.39
N ASN A 286 6.68 -28.94 -9.15
CA ASN A 286 6.51 -29.56 -10.46
C ASN A 286 5.97 -30.99 -10.31
N GLU A 287 6.51 -31.79 -9.39
CA GLU A 287 5.95 -33.13 -9.08
C GLU A 287 4.46 -33.07 -8.70
N LEU A 288 4.03 -32.04 -7.96
CA LEU A 288 2.62 -31.81 -7.64
C LEU A 288 1.78 -31.35 -8.83
N SER A 289 2.33 -30.52 -9.72
CA SER A 289 1.65 -30.08 -10.94
C SER A 289 1.50 -31.21 -11.96
N GLU A 290 2.53 -32.03 -12.12
CA GLU A 290 2.57 -33.22 -12.97
C GLU A 290 1.58 -34.27 -12.46
N MET A 291 1.63 -34.65 -11.17
CA MET A 291 0.62 -35.53 -10.57
C MET A 291 -0.82 -34.98 -10.66
N THR A 292 -1.01 -33.66 -10.66
CA THR A 292 -2.36 -33.06 -10.83
C THR A 292 -2.82 -33.12 -12.29
N ALA A 293 -1.90 -32.97 -13.26
CA ALA A 293 -2.17 -33.17 -14.67
C ALA A 293 -2.48 -34.65 -14.99
N ASP A 294 -1.62 -35.56 -14.54
CA ASP A 294 -1.81 -37.02 -14.67
C ASP A 294 -3.16 -37.46 -14.11
N PHE A 295 -3.51 -37.02 -12.89
CA PHE A 295 -4.80 -37.35 -12.27
C PHE A 295 -6.00 -36.77 -13.03
N ALA A 296 -5.85 -35.61 -13.68
CA ALA A 296 -6.87 -35.04 -14.55
C ALA A 296 -6.99 -35.81 -15.89
N GLU A 297 -5.88 -36.27 -16.47
CA GLU A 297 -5.88 -37.12 -17.66
C GLU A 297 -6.43 -38.53 -17.37
N GLU A 298 -6.13 -39.12 -16.21
CA GLU A 298 -6.75 -40.36 -15.74
C GLU A 298 -8.27 -40.19 -15.56
N HIS A 299 -8.72 -39.10 -14.92
CA HIS A 299 -10.15 -38.81 -14.76
C HIS A 299 -10.85 -38.59 -16.11
N SER A 300 -10.21 -37.88 -17.04
CA SER A 300 -10.71 -37.66 -18.41
C SER A 300 -10.84 -38.99 -19.16
N THR A 301 -9.80 -39.83 -19.12
CA THR A 301 -9.76 -41.15 -19.76
C THR A 301 -10.78 -42.12 -19.16
N SER A 302 -10.95 -42.10 -17.83
CA SER A 302 -11.96 -42.87 -17.11
C SER A 302 -13.38 -42.45 -17.50
N THR A 303 -13.63 -41.14 -17.62
CA THR A 303 -14.93 -40.60 -18.06
C THR A 303 -15.25 -41.02 -19.50
N LEU A 304 -14.28 -40.88 -20.42
CA LEU A 304 -14.43 -41.29 -21.82
C LEU A 304 -14.66 -42.81 -21.96
N ALA A 305 -14.04 -43.62 -21.10
CA ALA A 305 -14.30 -45.07 -21.04
C ALA A 305 -15.72 -45.39 -20.54
N ALA A 306 -16.23 -44.65 -19.54
CA ALA A 306 -17.60 -44.80 -19.05
C ALA A 306 -18.64 -44.39 -20.12
N GLU A 307 -18.49 -43.22 -20.75
CA GLU A 307 -19.37 -42.76 -21.84
C GLU A 307 -19.42 -43.77 -23.00
N ARG A 308 -18.28 -44.41 -23.30
CA ARG A 308 -18.20 -45.46 -24.32
C ARG A 308 -18.94 -46.75 -23.92
N ILE A 309 -18.88 -47.15 -22.65
CA ILE A 309 -19.64 -48.32 -22.15
C ILE A 309 -21.15 -48.01 -22.16
N ASP A 310 -21.56 -46.80 -21.81
CA ASP A 310 -22.97 -46.36 -21.91
C ASP A 310 -23.44 -46.33 -23.37
N ALA A 311 -22.60 -45.90 -24.31
CA ALA A 311 -22.89 -45.97 -25.74
C ALA A 311 -23.04 -47.44 -26.22
N GLU A 312 -22.05 -48.30 -25.96
CA GLU A 312 -22.04 -49.71 -26.39
C GLU A 312 -23.20 -50.52 -25.75
N THR A 313 -23.57 -50.22 -24.50
CA THR A 313 -24.76 -50.84 -23.86
C THR A 313 -26.08 -50.30 -24.42
N SER A 314 -26.17 -49.02 -24.78
CA SER A 314 -27.35 -48.46 -25.44
C SER A 314 -27.58 -49.04 -26.84
N GLU A 315 -26.50 -49.26 -27.62
CA GLU A 315 -26.57 -49.90 -28.93
C GLU A 315 -26.94 -51.37 -28.81
N ARG A 316 -26.35 -52.11 -27.85
CA ARG A 316 -26.75 -53.48 -27.53
C ARG A 316 -28.25 -53.56 -27.19
N LEU A 317 -28.77 -52.67 -26.36
CA LEU A 317 -30.20 -52.61 -26.04
C LEU A 317 -31.08 -52.23 -27.24
N ARG A 318 -30.53 -51.58 -28.28
CA ARG A 318 -31.23 -51.34 -29.55
C ARG A 318 -31.30 -52.64 -30.37
N LEU A 319 -30.17 -53.32 -30.53
CA LEU A 319 -30.03 -54.58 -31.27
C LEU A 319 -30.82 -55.73 -30.62
N GLU A 320 -30.91 -55.79 -29.29
CA GLU A 320 -31.75 -56.77 -28.58
C GLU A 320 -33.25 -56.58 -28.87
N ARG A 321 -33.71 -55.33 -29.08
CA ARG A 321 -35.10 -55.05 -29.52
C ARG A 321 -35.31 -55.39 -30.99
N GLU A 322 -34.40 -54.97 -31.88
CA GLU A 322 -34.46 -55.32 -33.30
C GLU A 322 -34.48 -56.85 -33.53
N LEU A 323 -33.75 -57.61 -32.70
CA LEU A 323 -33.78 -59.07 -32.71
C LEU A 323 -35.12 -59.65 -32.21
N GLN A 324 -35.75 -59.02 -31.22
CA GLN A 324 -37.10 -59.40 -30.76
C GLN A 324 -38.14 -59.12 -31.86
N ASP A 325 -38.14 -57.93 -32.45
CA ASP A 325 -39.04 -57.57 -33.55
C ASP A 325 -38.90 -58.52 -34.75
N VAL A 326 -37.68 -58.88 -35.14
CA VAL A 326 -37.40 -59.83 -36.24
C VAL A 326 -37.78 -61.28 -35.91
N THR A 327 -37.68 -61.70 -34.64
CA THR A 327 -38.08 -63.06 -34.23
C THR A 327 -39.59 -63.17 -34.06
N GLU A 328 -40.29 -62.13 -33.60
CA GLU A 328 -41.76 -62.07 -33.65
C GLU A 328 -42.27 -62.02 -35.11
N ALA A 329 -41.65 -61.23 -35.98
CA ALA A 329 -41.99 -61.20 -37.40
C ALA A 329 -41.83 -62.57 -38.08
N ASN A 330 -40.74 -63.30 -37.81
CA ASN A 330 -40.56 -64.67 -38.31
C ASN A 330 -41.62 -65.64 -37.77
N LYS A 331 -41.93 -65.56 -36.48
CA LYS A 331 -42.97 -66.40 -35.86
C LYS A 331 -44.35 -66.15 -36.47
N ASN A 332 -44.69 -64.88 -36.72
CA ASN A 332 -45.93 -64.50 -37.39
C ASN A 332 -45.97 -64.99 -38.85
N LEU A 333 -44.87 -64.85 -39.59
CA LEU A 333 -44.74 -65.39 -40.95
C LEU A 333 -44.91 -66.92 -40.97
N GLN A 334 -44.27 -67.65 -40.05
CA GLN A 334 -44.41 -69.10 -39.93
C GLN A 334 -45.88 -69.48 -39.64
N GLN A 335 -46.56 -68.80 -38.72
CA GLN A 335 -47.98 -69.02 -38.47
C GLN A 335 -48.87 -68.73 -39.69
N THR A 336 -48.55 -67.72 -40.51
CA THR A 336 -49.26 -67.51 -41.78
C THR A 336 -48.97 -68.60 -42.81
N THR A 337 -47.76 -69.15 -42.84
CA THR A 337 -47.40 -70.29 -43.72
C THR A 337 -48.16 -71.56 -43.31
N GLU A 338 -48.11 -71.93 -42.03
CA GLU A 338 -48.84 -73.08 -41.48
C GLU A 338 -50.37 -72.95 -41.72
N ARG A 339 -50.89 -71.72 -41.65
CA ARG A 339 -52.29 -71.43 -41.98
C ARG A 339 -52.60 -71.60 -43.47
N LEU A 340 -51.76 -71.07 -44.35
CA LEU A 340 -51.93 -71.19 -45.81
C LEU A 340 -51.78 -72.64 -46.28
N GLU A 341 -50.88 -73.43 -45.67
CA GLU A 341 -50.77 -74.87 -45.91
C GLU A 341 -52.04 -75.61 -45.49
N MET A 342 -52.63 -75.24 -44.34
CA MET A 342 -53.91 -75.78 -43.87
C MET A 342 -55.07 -75.41 -44.80
N GLU A 343 -55.16 -74.16 -45.24
CA GLU A 343 -56.18 -73.67 -46.19
C GLU A 343 -56.03 -74.35 -47.56
N LEU A 344 -54.79 -74.60 -48.02
CA LEU A 344 -54.49 -75.33 -49.26
C LEU A 344 -54.85 -76.83 -49.13
N LEU A 345 -54.64 -77.45 -47.96
CA LEU A 345 -55.12 -78.81 -47.68
C LEU A 345 -56.65 -78.89 -47.67
N TYR A 346 -57.35 -77.90 -47.09
CA TYR A 346 -58.82 -77.83 -47.13
C TYR A 346 -59.35 -77.64 -48.56
N ALA A 347 -58.76 -76.76 -49.36
CA ALA A 347 -59.13 -76.59 -50.77
C ALA A 347 -58.94 -77.90 -51.55
N ARG A 348 -57.80 -78.57 -51.37
CA ARG A 348 -57.47 -79.85 -52.00
C ARG A 348 -58.35 -81.02 -51.55
N ALA A 349 -59.01 -80.90 -50.39
CA ALA A 349 -60.04 -81.84 -49.94
C ALA A 349 -61.43 -81.49 -50.50
N ALA A 350 -61.75 -80.20 -50.67
CA ALA A 350 -63.01 -79.74 -51.26
C ALA A 350 -63.13 -80.11 -52.74
N ASP A 351 -62.05 -79.94 -53.53
CA ASP A 351 -61.98 -80.34 -54.95
C ASP A 351 -62.19 -81.85 -55.19
N LEU A 352 -62.14 -82.67 -54.14
CA LEU A 352 -62.21 -84.13 -54.20
C LEU A 352 -63.57 -84.71 -53.75
N ASN A 353 -64.53 -83.87 -53.30
CA ASN A 353 -65.77 -84.38 -52.69
C ASN A 353 -66.97 -83.41 -52.82
N GLY A 354 -67.50 -83.18 -54.03
CA GLY A 354 -68.51 -82.12 -54.21
C GLY A 354 -69.41 -82.01 -55.46
N VAL A 355 -69.52 -83.00 -56.37
CA VAL A 355 -70.58 -82.97 -57.42
C VAL A 355 -71.18 -84.34 -57.69
N ALA A 356 -72.44 -84.54 -57.27
CA ALA A 356 -73.30 -85.66 -57.67
C ALA A 356 -74.79 -85.28 -57.50
N SER A 357 -75.67 -85.89 -58.29
CA SER A 357 -77.15 -85.74 -58.30
C SER A 357 -77.72 -84.37 -58.70
N ASP A 358 -78.01 -84.22 -59.99
CA ASP A 358 -79.37 -84.00 -60.52
C ASP A 358 -79.30 -83.94 -62.06
N GLY A 359 -80.22 -84.50 -62.85
CA GLY A 359 -81.32 -85.41 -62.52
C GLY A 359 -82.00 -85.85 -63.83
N GLU A 360 -82.41 -87.11 -63.95
CA GLU A 360 -83.21 -87.57 -65.10
C GLU A 360 -84.70 -87.29 -64.84
N ASP A 361 -85.36 -86.55 -65.74
CA ASP A 361 -86.43 -87.16 -66.53
C ASP A 361 -86.91 -86.26 -67.70
N GLY A 362 -87.61 -86.87 -68.67
CA GLY A 362 -88.42 -86.17 -69.66
C GLY A 362 -89.80 -85.76 -69.10
N GLU A 363 -90.68 -85.08 -69.85
CA GLU A 363 -90.62 -84.69 -71.26
C GLU A 363 -91.55 -83.47 -71.51
N ASP A 364 -91.51 -82.93 -72.73
CA ASP A 364 -92.40 -81.89 -73.30
C ASP A 364 -92.52 -80.52 -72.58
N GLY A 365 -92.20 -79.43 -73.31
CA GLY A 365 -92.17 -78.07 -72.73
C GLY A 365 -91.29 -77.03 -73.44
N GLY A 366 -90.54 -77.43 -74.47
CA GLY A 366 -89.85 -76.54 -75.40
C GLY A 366 -88.50 -75.97 -74.93
N VAL A 367 -87.44 -76.27 -75.68
CA VAL A 367 -86.04 -75.86 -75.45
C VAL A 367 -85.87 -74.34 -75.21
N TYR A 368 -86.74 -73.51 -75.79
CA TYR A 368 -86.72 -72.05 -75.57
C TYR A 368 -87.04 -71.64 -74.13
N ARG A 369 -87.91 -72.38 -73.41
CA ARG A 369 -88.16 -72.14 -71.97
C ARG A 369 -86.88 -72.41 -71.18
N GLN A 370 -86.26 -73.57 -71.33
CA GLN A 370 -85.03 -73.94 -70.63
C GLN A 370 -83.89 -72.94 -70.91
N ARG A 371 -83.73 -72.49 -72.16
CA ARG A 371 -82.74 -71.46 -72.51
C ARG A 371 -83.05 -70.08 -71.91
N TYR A 372 -84.32 -69.68 -71.87
CA TYR A 372 -84.75 -68.43 -71.24
C TYR A 372 -84.53 -68.46 -69.72
N GLU A 373 -84.87 -69.58 -69.07
CA GLU A 373 -84.57 -69.79 -67.65
C GLU A 373 -83.06 -69.85 -67.36
N HIS A 374 -82.25 -70.46 -68.25
CA HIS A 374 -80.79 -70.45 -68.13
C HIS A 374 -80.25 -69.02 -68.19
N ALA A 375 -80.67 -68.24 -69.18
CA ALA A 375 -80.32 -66.83 -69.31
C ALA A 375 -80.80 -65.99 -68.11
N ILE A 376 -81.96 -66.31 -67.50
CA ILE A 376 -82.40 -65.71 -66.24
C ILE A 376 -81.45 -66.09 -65.09
N ARG A 377 -81.11 -67.37 -64.91
CA ARG A 377 -80.18 -67.82 -63.86
C ARG A 377 -78.80 -67.16 -64.01
N GLU A 378 -78.29 -67.00 -65.24
CA GLU A 378 -77.05 -66.29 -65.54
C GLU A 378 -77.15 -64.78 -65.28
N LEU A 379 -78.26 -64.14 -65.66
CA LEU A 379 -78.50 -62.72 -65.42
C LEU A 379 -78.71 -62.42 -63.93
N GLU A 380 -79.36 -63.32 -63.20
CA GLU A 380 -79.42 -63.25 -61.73
C GLU A 380 -78.07 -63.51 -61.07
N PHE A 381 -77.28 -64.48 -61.55
CA PHE A 381 -75.94 -64.77 -61.02
C PHE A 381 -75.00 -63.57 -61.23
N THR A 382 -74.97 -63.01 -62.43
CA THR A 382 -74.19 -61.79 -62.71
C THR A 382 -74.71 -60.59 -61.92
N LYS A 383 -76.03 -60.42 -61.74
CA LYS A 383 -76.61 -59.39 -60.87
C LYS A 383 -76.23 -59.58 -59.39
N ARG A 384 -76.26 -60.81 -58.87
CA ARG A 384 -75.80 -61.16 -57.50
C ARG A 384 -74.31 -60.87 -57.35
N LYS A 385 -73.49 -61.27 -58.33
CA LYS A 385 -72.04 -61.00 -58.33
C LYS A 385 -71.72 -59.50 -58.37
N MET A 386 -72.42 -58.72 -59.19
CA MET A 386 -72.27 -57.25 -59.20
C MET A 386 -72.73 -56.61 -57.89
N ALA A 387 -73.81 -57.10 -57.29
CA ALA A 387 -74.27 -56.62 -55.98
C ALA A 387 -73.25 -56.92 -54.88
N GLN A 388 -72.75 -58.17 -54.81
CA GLN A 388 -71.69 -58.57 -53.87
C GLN A 388 -70.43 -57.73 -54.09
N GLN A 389 -69.97 -57.56 -55.33
CA GLN A 389 -68.79 -56.74 -55.61
C GLN A 389 -69.00 -55.28 -55.16
N HIS A 390 -70.17 -54.69 -55.35
CA HIS A 390 -70.47 -53.35 -54.84
C HIS A 390 -70.56 -53.27 -53.31
N GLU A 391 -70.91 -54.37 -52.63
CA GLU A 391 -70.89 -54.49 -51.17
C GLU A 391 -69.45 -54.64 -50.66
N ASP A 392 -68.65 -55.52 -51.28
CA ASP A 392 -67.22 -55.72 -51.01
C ASP A 392 -66.40 -54.42 -51.25
N ASP A 393 -66.68 -53.70 -52.34
CA ASP A 393 -66.07 -52.40 -52.66
C ASP A 393 -66.47 -51.34 -51.61
N LEU A 394 -67.72 -51.36 -51.14
CA LEU A 394 -68.21 -50.44 -50.11
C LEU A 394 -67.59 -50.74 -48.74
N GLU A 395 -67.47 -52.01 -48.34
CA GLU A 395 -66.78 -52.41 -47.11
C GLU A 395 -65.30 -52.01 -47.14
N GLN A 396 -64.61 -52.21 -48.27
CA GLN A 396 -63.23 -51.74 -48.46
C GLN A 396 -63.13 -50.21 -48.32
N LEU A 397 -64.03 -49.44 -48.93
CA LEU A 397 -64.06 -47.98 -48.82
C LEU A 397 -64.36 -47.52 -47.38
N VAL A 398 -65.24 -48.19 -46.65
CA VAL A 398 -65.52 -47.92 -45.23
C VAL A 398 -64.32 -48.28 -44.35
N GLY A 399 -63.63 -49.40 -44.61
CA GLY A 399 -62.40 -49.80 -43.93
C GLY A 399 -61.26 -48.80 -44.14
N LEU A 400 -61.03 -48.38 -45.40
CA LEU A 400 -60.06 -47.34 -45.75
C LEU A 400 -60.40 -46.00 -45.10
N LYS A 401 -61.68 -45.58 -45.14
CA LYS A 401 -62.15 -44.37 -44.45
C LYS A 401 -61.85 -44.43 -42.94
N LYS A 402 -62.18 -45.54 -42.27
CA LYS A 402 -61.90 -45.74 -40.84
C LYS A 402 -60.40 -45.73 -40.53
N GLN A 403 -59.57 -46.29 -41.42
CA GLN A 403 -58.11 -46.24 -41.27
C GLN A 403 -57.55 -44.81 -41.44
N LEU A 404 -58.09 -44.03 -42.38
CA LEU A 404 -57.73 -42.63 -42.57
C LEU A 404 -58.20 -41.75 -41.39
N GLU A 405 -59.39 -42.00 -40.86
CA GLU A 405 -59.91 -41.33 -39.66
C GLU A 405 -59.05 -41.64 -38.43
N LYS A 406 -58.58 -42.88 -38.26
CA LYS A 406 -57.61 -43.20 -37.21
C LYS A 406 -56.29 -42.47 -37.42
N LYS A 407 -55.68 -42.54 -38.61
CA LYS A 407 -54.42 -41.85 -38.94
C LYS A 407 -54.51 -40.33 -38.73
N LEU A 408 -55.68 -39.74 -38.97
CA LEU A 408 -55.93 -38.32 -38.71
C LEU A 408 -56.01 -38.02 -37.22
N ALA A 409 -56.66 -38.87 -36.41
CA ALA A 409 -56.69 -38.75 -34.96
C ALA A 409 -55.29 -38.92 -34.34
N ASP A 410 -54.56 -39.96 -34.73
CA ASP A 410 -53.18 -40.24 -34.29
C ASP A 410 -52.27 -39.02 -34.56
N ALA A 411 -52.39 -38.40 -35.75
CA ALA A 411 -51.62 -37.20 -36.12
C ALA A 411 -52.06 -35.92 -35.38
N TYR A 412 -53.33 -35.82 -34.94
CA TYR A 412 -53.76 -34.71 -34.09
C TYR A 412 -53.23 -34.84 -32.66
N GLU A 413 -53.15 -36.07 -32.13
CA GLU A 413 -52.56 -36.36 -30.83
C GLU A 413 -51.06 -36.02 -30.81
N GLU A 414 -50.30 -36.48 -31.82
CA GLU A 414 -48.88 -36.15 -31.99
C GLU A 414 -48.64 -34.62 -32.05
N VAL A 415 -49.50 -33.88 -32.78
CA VAL A 415 -49.41 -32.41 -32.86
C VAL A 415 -49.64 -31.73 -31.50
N GLU A 416 -50.49 -32.28 -30.62
CA GLU A 416 -50.69 -31.72 -29.29
C GLU A 416 -49.58 -32.12 -28.30
N GLU A 417 -49.03 -33.33 -28.41
CA GLU A 417 -47.80 -33.70 -27.69
C GLU A 417 -46.63 -32.78 -28.07
N GLN A 418 -46.41 -32.56 -29.36
CA GLN A 418 -45.39 -31.63 -29.87
C GLN A 418 -45.62 -30.19 -29.34
N ARG A 419 -46.87 -29.73 -29.25
CA ARG A 419 -47.22 -28.43 -28.64
C ARG A 419 -46.84 -28.36 -27.16
N GLN A 420 -47.13 -29.42 -26.40
CA GLN A 420 -46.74 -29.51 -24.99
C GLN A 420 -45.21 -29.51 -24.82
N VAL A 421 -44.49 -30.28 -25.64
CA VAL A 421 -43.01 -30.31 -25.65
C VAL A 421 -42.43 -28.93 -25.97
N VAL A 422 -42.95 -28.23 -26.98
CA VAL A 422 -42.56 -26.83 -27.28
C VAL A 422 -42.89 -25.89 -26.10
N GLY A 423 -44.00 -26.12 -25.40
CA GLY A 423 -44.37 -25.39 -24.17
C GLY A 423 -43.45 -25.67 -22.97
N GLN A 424 -42.84 -26.85 -22.89
CA GLN A 424 -41.78 -27.15 -21.90
C GLN A 424 -40.46 -26.47 -22.29
N TRP A 425 -40.04 -26.57 -23.55
CA TRP A 425 -38.81 -25.93 -24.04
C TRP A 425 -38.83 -24.41 -23.89
N LYS A 426 -39.97 -23.75 -24.18
CA LYS A 426 -40.13 -22.30 -23.95
C LYS A 426 -39.90 -21.92 -22.48
N ARG A 427 -40.39 -22.71 -21.52
CA ARG A 427 -40.15 -22.48 -20.09
C ARG A 427 -38.70 -22.74 -19.68
N ARG A 428 -38.04 -23.77 -20.23
CA ARG A 428 -36.59 -24.00 -20.03
C ARG A 428 -35.76 -22.83 -20.56
N VAL A 429 -36.03 -22.35 -21.77
CA VAL A 429 -35.36 -21.18 -22.38
C VAL A 429 -35.60 -19.91 -21.57
N GLN A 430 -36.79 -19.69 -21.02
CA GLN A 430 -37.04 -18.56 -20.11
C GLN A 430 -36.22 -18.65 -18.82
N LYS A 431 -36.12 -19.84 -18.20
CA LYS A 431 -35.32 -20.07 -16.99
C LYS A 431 -33.83 -19.83 -17.24
N LEU A 432 -33.28 -20.43 -18.31
CA LEU A 432 -31.88 -20.25 -18.73
C LEU A 432 -31.55 -18.79 -19.07
N ASN A 433 -32.48 -18.03 -19.64
CA ASN A 433 -32.28 -16.60 -19.91
C ASN A 433 -32.25 -15.75 -18.61
N GLY A 434 -32.99 -16.15 -17.57
CA GLY A 434 -32.90 -15.55 -16.24
C GLY A 434 -31.54 -15.84 -15.60
N GLU A 435 -31.17 -17.12 -15.53
CA GLU A 435 -29.88 -17.57 -14.97
C GLU A 435 -28.68 -16.93 -15.68
N MET A 436 -28.75 -16.77 -17.01
CA MET A 436 -27.75 -16.04 -17.80
C MET A 436 -27.72 -14.52 -17.49
N HIS A 437 -28.84 -13.92 -17.07
CA HIS A 437 -28.85 -12.51 -16.65
C HIS A 437 -28.24 -12.35 -15.25
N ASP A 438 -28.62 -13.22 -14.31
CA ASP A 438 -28.10 -13.24 -12.94
C ASP A 438 -26.57 -13.46 -12.93
N LEU A 439 -26.07 -14.37 -13.78
CA LEU A 439 -24.63 -14.59 -13.98
C LEU A 439 -23.89 -13.39 -14.59
N ARG A 440 -24.54 -12.58 -15.44
CA ARG A 440 -23.94 -11.31 -15.93
C ARG A 440 -23.83 -10.29 -14.81
N LEU A 441 -24.88 -10.11 -14.02
CA LEU A 441 -24.86 -9.18 -12.88
C LEU A 441 -23.78 -9.57 -11.86
N LEU A 442 -23.65 -10.87 -11.55
CA LEU A 442 -22.59 -11.37 -10.67
C LEU A 442 -21.18 -11.15 -11.26
N LEU A 443 -21.01 -11.29 -12.57
CA LEU A 443 -19.74 -10.99 -13.25
C LEU A 443 -19.42 -9.49 -13.23
N GLU A 444 -20.41 -8.63 -13.43
CA GLU A 444 -20.27 -7.17 -13.35
C GLU A 444 -19.89 -6.73 -11.93
N GLU A 445 -20.55 -7.27 -10.90
CA GLU A 445 -20.21 -7.04 -9.48
C GLU A 445 -18.79 -7.49 -9.14
N GLN A 446 -18.38 -8.68 -9.56
CA GLN A 446 -17.02 -9.18 -9.29
C GLN A 446 -15.96 -8.41 -10.09
N THR A 447 -16.28 -7.94 -11.29
CA THR A 447 -15.40 -7.05 -12.09
C THR A 447 -15.20 -5.71 -11.38
N ALA A 448 -16.28 -5.10 -10.89
CA ALA A 448 -16.22 -3.87 -10.10
C ALA A 448 -15.47 -4.05 -8.77
N ARG A 449 -15.64 -5.21 -8.11
CA ARG A 449 -14.90 -5.60 -6.91
C ARG A 449 -13.40 -5.75 -7.19
N ASN A 450 -13.03 -6.40 -8.30
CA ASN A 450 -11.63 -6.56 -8.70
C ASN A 450 -10.97 -5.21 -9.00
N TYR A 451 -11.61 -4.35 -9.80
CA TYR A 451 -11.14 -2.98 -10.05
C TYR A 451 -10.95 -2.16 -8.76
N LEU A 452 -11.84 -2.32 -7.77
CA LEU A 452 -11.69 -1.67 -6.47
C LEU A 452 -10.51 -2.22 -5.65
N LEU A 453 -10.24 -3.53 -5.72
CA LEU A 453 -9.07 -4.16 -5.08
C LEU A 453 -7.78 -3.72 -5.77
N GLU A 454 -7.72 -3.72 -7.09
CA GLU A 454 -6.57 -3.24 -7.86
C GLU A 454 -6.27 -1.76 -7.57
N LYS A 455 -7.31 -0.91 -7.54
CA LYS A 455 -7.18 0.50 -7.14
C LYS A 455 -6.67 0.67 -5.71
N LYS A 456 -7.05 -0.24 -4.78
CA LYS A 456 -6.50 -0.25 -3.41
C LYS A 456 -5.05 -0.72 -3.38
N GLN A 457 -4.67 -1.74 -4.15
CA GLN A 457 -3.29 -2.22 -4.24
C GLN A 457 -2.38 -1.11 -4.75
N ARG A 458 -2.73 -0.48 -5.90
CA ARG A 458 -1.98 0.65 -6.47
C ARG A 458 -1.83 1.84 -5.50
N LYS A 459 -2.83 2.10 -4.64
CA LYS A 459 -2.74 3.09 -3.56
C LYS A 459 -1.75 2.65 -2.49
N PHE A 460 -1.91 1.45 -1.94
CA PHE A 460 -1.03 0.87 -0.91
C PHE A 460 0.43 0.81 -1.35
N ASP A 461 0.69 0.47 -2.62
CA ASP A 461 2.04 0.45 -3.20
C ASP A 461 2.64 1.86 -3.27
N SER A 462 1.83 2.88 -3.62
CA SER A 462 2.27 4.28 -3.64
C SER A 462 2.49 4.85 -2.24
N GLU A 463 1.63 4.51 -1.28
CA GLU A 463 1.73 4.89 0.14
C GLU A 463 2.98 4.25 0.77
N THR A 464 3.24 2.97 0.47
CA THR A 464 4.47 2.27 0.85
C THR A 464 5.72 2.91 0.24
N GLN A 465 5.69 3.26 -1.06
CA GLN A 465 6.82 3.90 -1.74
C GLN A 465 7.09 5.32 -1.18
N ASN A 466 6.06 6.06 -0.80
CA ASN A 466 6.20 7.36 -0.13
C ASN A 466 6.86 7.18 1.25
N LEU A 467 6.32 6.32 2.11
CA LEU A 467 6.93 6.01 3.42
C LEU A 467 8.39 5.53 3.31
N MET A 468 8.75 4.78 2.26
CA MET A 468 10.14 4.41 1.97
C MET A 468 11.02 5.59 1.52
N ASN A 469 10.45 6.63 0.90
CA ASN A 469 11.16 7.86 0.55
C ASN A 469 11.31 8.76 1.79
N ASP A 470 10.26 8.90 2.60
CA ASP A 470 10.26 9.69 3.82
C ASP A 470 11.26 9.13 4.85
N LEU A 471 11.33 7.80 5.00
CA LEU A 471 12.35 7.13 5.81
C LEU A 471 13.79 7.35 5.29
N ARG A 472 13.99 7.49 3.96
CA ARG A 472 15.31 7.86 3.40
C ARG A 472 15.63 9.32 3.70
N GLN A 473 14.64 10.21 3.64
CA GLN A 473 14.78 11.62 3.94
C GLN A 473 15.06 11.86 5.44
N GLU A 474 14.34 11.18 6.34
CA GLU A 474 14.55 11.24 7.79
C GLU A 474 15.96 10.74 8.15
N LYS A 475 16.41 9.61 7.58
CA LYS A 475 17.79 9.14 7.73
C LYS A 475 18.82 10.17 7.25
N ALA A 476 18.64 10.75 6.06
CA ALA A 476 19.56 11.75 5.52
C ALA A 476 19.59 13.05 6.38
N GLN A 477 18.44 13.49 6.90
CA GLN A 477 18.34 14.61 7.83
C GLN A 477 19.00 14.28 9.18
N ARG A 478 18.78 13.07 9.71
CA ARG A 478 19.41 12.60 10.95
C ARG A 478 20.93 12.53 10.84
N GLU A 479 21.46 12.01 9.75
CA GLU A 479 22.91 12.03 9.47
C GLU A 479 23.44 13.46 9.33
N ARG A 480 22.70 14.35 8.68
CA ARG A 480 23.08 15.78 8.56
C ARG A 480 23.16 16.43 9.94
N LEU A 481 22.14 16.26 10.78
CA LEU A 481 22.12 16.77 12.16
C LEU A 481 23.21 16.15 13.03
N ALA A 482 23.59 14.89 12.79
CA ALA A 482 24.74 14.26 13.46
C ALA A 482 26.06 14.94 13.08
N ARG A 483 26.31 15.19 11.79
CA ARG A 483 27.49 15.93 11.31
C ARG A 483 27.52 17.37 11.82
N GLU A 484 26.39 18.08 11.80
CA GLU A 484 26.27 19.45 12.32
C GLU A 484 26.54 19.49 13.84
N LYS A 485 26.09 18.47 14.60
CA LYS A 485 26.44 18.29 16.01
C LYS A 485 27.93 18.00 16.22
N GLU A 486 28.54 17.15 15.40
CA GLU A 486 29.98 16.84 15.48
C GLU A 486 30.85 18.06 15.20
N ILE A 487 30.48 18.86 14.20
CA ILE A 487 31.11 20.17 13.91
C ILE A 487 30.98 21.10 15.12
N ALA A 488 29.78 21.27 15.69
CA ALA A 488 29.56 22.11 16.87
C ALA A 488 30.34 21.62 18.12
N ILE A 489 30.60 20.31 18.25
CA ILE A 489 31.45 19.75 19.32
C ILE A 489 32.94 20.09 19.05
N ALA A 490 33.40 20.01 17.81
CA ALA A 490 34.76 20.39 17.44
C ALA A 490 34.99 21.90 17.64
N GLU A 491 34.06 22.74 17.19
CA GLU A 491 34.09 24.20 17.42
C GLU A 491 34.09 24.54 18.91
N LYS A 492 33.24 23.88 19.72
CA LYS A 492 33.25 24.01 21.18
C LYS A 492 34.63 23.70 21.76
N PHE A 493 35.24 22.57 21.37
CA PHE A 493 36.56 22.18 21.86
C PHE A 493 37.65 23.18 21.44
N THR A 494 37.60 23.70 20.20
CA THR A 494 38.51 24.77 19.74
C THR A 494 38.36 26.06 20.56
N VAL A 495 37.12 26.47 20.90
CA VAL A 495 36.88 27.64 21.75
C VAL A 495 37.33 27.41 23.19
N GLU A 496 37.15 26.20 23.74
CA GLU A 496 37.63 25.84 25.08
C GLU A 496 39.17 25.80 25.15
N GLN A 497 39.85 25.32 24.10
CA GLN A 497 41.31 25.38 23.99
C GLN A 497 41.79 26.83 23.92
N ASN A 498 41.24 27.65 23.00
CA ASN A 498 41.60 29.06 22.87
C ASN A 498 41.38 29.85 24.19
N LEU A 499 40.34 29.50 24.96
CA LEU A 499 40.09 30.07 26.28
C LEU A 499 41.10 29.60 27.33
N SER A 500 41.60 28.36 27.24
CA SER A 500 42.68 27.85 28.09
C SER A 500 44.00 28.55 27.78
N ASP A 501 44.33 28.69 26.50
CA ASP A 501 45.57 29.33 26.04
C ASP A 501 45.58 30.83 26.43
N ALA A 502 44.45 31.52 26.29
CA ALA A 502 44.31 32.91 26.73
C ALA A 502 44.42 33.09 28.25
N LYS A 503 43.97 32.12 29.06
CA LYS A 503 44.18 32.14 30.52
C LYS A 503 45.65 31.95 30.87
N LEU A 504 46.31 30.98 30.26
CA LEU A 504 47.75 30.74 30.45
C LEU A 504 48.57 31.97 30.04
N GLU A 505 48.19 32.66 28.95
CA GLU A 505 48.83 33.91 28.55
C GLU A 505 48.63 35.05 29.57
N ILE A 506 47.48 35.12 30.24
CA ILE A 506 47.22 36.06 31.34
C ILE A 506 48.05 35.69 32.57
N GLU A 507 48.06 34.42 32.98
CA GLU A 507 48.84 33.93 34.13
C GLU A 507 50.34 34.21 33.94
N LEU A 508 50.89 33.95 32.74
CA LEU A 508 52.28 34.28 32.36
C LEU A 508 52.58 35.79 32.25
N LYS A 509 51.56 36.63 32.06
CA LYS A 509 51.69 38.10 32.07
C LYS A 509 51.62 38.66 33.49
N GLU A 510 50.73 38.13 34.33
CA GLU A 510 50.69 38.45 35.75
C GLU A 510 51.98 38.02 36.45
N GLU A 511 52.50 36.83 36.16
CA GLU A 511 53.73 36.35 36.75
C GLU A 511 54.92 37.23 36.36
N ARG A 512 55.06 37.58 35.07
CA ARG A 512 56.05 38.60 34.65
C ARG A 512 55.85 39.95 35.34
N LEU A 513 54.61 40.38 35.59
CA LEU A 513 54.34 41.61 36.36
C LEU A 513 54.80 41.48 37.81
N ARG A 514 54.59 40.32 38.46
CA ARG A 514 55.09 40.03 39.81
C ARG A 514 56.62 40.03 39.83
N THR A 515 57.28 39.34 38.90
CA THR A 515 58.74 39.31 38.78
C THR A 515 59.32 40.71 38.55
N LEU A 516 58.78 41.48 37.59
CA LEU A 516 59.26 42.84 37.32
C LEU A 516 58.99 43.81 38.48
N SER A 517 57.93 43.61 39.27
CA SER A 517 57.69 44.39 40.49
C SER A 517 58.71 44.03 41.58
N GLN A 518 59.01 42.74 41.74
CA GLN A 518 60.00 42.26 42.70
C GLN A 518 61.43 42.67 42.31
N GLU A 519 61.80 42.60 41.02
CA GLU A 519 63.06 43.14 40.50
C GLU A 519 63.17 44.65 40.74
N LEU A 520 62.07 45.40 40.63
CA LEU A 520 62.04 46.83 40.94
C LEU A 520 62.26 47.11 42.44
N GLU A 521 61.66 46.30 43.32
CA GLU A 521 61.88 46.37 44.77
C GLU A 521 63.34 46.01 45.13
N GLU A 522 63.87 44.92 44.58
CA GLU A 522 65.26 44.46 44.81
C GLU A 522 66.29 45.48 44.27
N LEU A 523 66.04 46.10 43.11
CA LEU A 523 66.87 47.18 42.56
C LEU A 523 66.89 48.46 43.41
N THR A 524 65.96 48.63 44.37
CA THR A 524 65.97 49.78 45.29
C THR A 524 66.80 49.59 46.56
N PHE A 525 67.38 48.40 46.82
CA PHE A 525 68.22 48.15 48.02
C PHE A 525 69.42 47.19 47.75
N GLY A 526 70.66 47.71 47.74
CA GLY A 526 71.90 46.91 47.71
C GLY A 526 73.13 47.68 48.23
N GLY A 527 73.92 47.08 49.13
CA GLY A 527 74.61 47.85 50.20
C GLY A 527 76.08 47.54 50.54
N LYS A 528 76.73 46.56 49.91
CA LYS A 528 78.19 46.27 49.86
C LYS A 528 78.90 45.46 50.96
N THR A 529 79.76 44.56 50.46
CA THR A 529 81.08 44.12 50.96
C THR A 529 81.24 43.17 52.17
N GLU A 530 80.50 43.25 53.27
CA GLU A 530 80.24 41.99 54.04
C GLU A 530 79.26 41.11 53.27
N GLU A 531 78.40 41.80 52.51
CA GLU A 531 77.52 41.29 51.48
C GLU A 531 78.21 40.29 50.54
N GLU A 532 79.50 40.42 50.19
CA GLU A 532 80.17 39.51 49.23
C GLU A 532 80.46 38.12 49.82
N VAL A 533 80.84 38.02 51.10
CA VAL A 533 81.04 36.72 51.78
C VAL A 533 79.70 36.11 52.17
N ALA A 534 78.73 36.95 52.53
CA ALA A 534 77.34 36.54 52.66
C ALA A 534 76.78 36.04 51.32
N GLN A 535 77.06 36.71 50.21
CA GLN A 535 76.66 36.35 48.84
C GLN A 535 77.35 35.07 48.37
N LEU A 536 78.62 34.81 48.71
CA LEU A 536 79.25 33.53 48.37
C LEU A 536 78.64 32.35 49.15
N LYS A 537 78.29 32.56 50.42
CA LYS A 537 77.53 31.56 51.21
C LYS A 537 76.09 31.41 50.71
N LYS A 538 75.42 32.52 50.38
CA LYS A 538 74.07 32.58 49.84
C LYS A 538 74.03 31.94 48.45
N ALA A 539 74.97 32.25 47.56
CA ALA A 539 75.10 31.64 46.24
C ALA A 539 75.44 30.15 46.32
N LYS A 540 76.28 29.71 47.28
CA LYS A 540 76.42 28.27 47.57
C LYS A 540 75.07 27.66 47.95
N HIS A 541 74.33 28.28 48.87
CA HIS A 541 73.04 27.74 49.32
C HIS A 541 71.93 27.86 48.25
N GLU A 542 71.98 28.85 47.38
CA GLU A 542 71.14 28.99 46.20
C GLU A 542 71.53 27.99 45.12
N LEU A 543 72.80 27.57 45.01
CA LEU A 543 73.21 26.47 44.10
C LEU A 543 72.81 25.12 44.67
N GLU A 544 72.94 24.89 45.98
CA GLU A 544 72.39 23.71 46.67
C GLU A 544 70.87 23.66 46.55
N LYS A 545 70.19 24.82 46.68
CA LYS A 545 68.76 24.94 46.42
C LYS A 545 68.44 24.67 44.95
N ARG A 546 69.10 25.32 43.98
CA ARG A 546 68.88 25.11 42.54
C ARG A 546 69.11 23.66 42.10
N VAL A 547 70.10 22.96 42.68
CA VAL A 547 70.29 21.52 42.41
C VAL A 547 69.10 20.72 42.94
N LYS A 548 68.65 20.99 44.17
CA LYS A 548 67.46 20.32 44.73
C LYS A 548 66.17 20.67 43.98
N ASP A 549 66.01 21.93 43.56
CA ASP A 549 64.91 22.41 42.72
C ASP A 549 64.95 21.67 41.37
N GLN A 550 66.13 21.45 40.78
CA GLN A 550 66.32 20.68 39.54
C GLN A 550 66.10 19.16 39.72
N GLU A 551 66.42 18.60 40.89
CA GLU A 551 66.08 17.22 41.24
C GLU A 551 64.55 17.05 41.34
N GLU A 552 63.86 18.02 41.94
CA GLU A 552 62.39 18.07 42.01
C GLU A 552 61.74 18.30 40.63
N GLU A 553 62.29 19.19 39.79
CA GLU A 553 61.89 19.37 38.37
C GLU A 553 62.05 18.08 37.56
N LEU A 554 63.11 17.30 37.79
CA LEU A 554 63.37 16.04 37.08
C LEU A 554 62.42 14.92 37.51
N ASP A 555 62.07 14.82 38.80
CA ASP A 555 61.06 13.88 39.29
C ASP A 555 59.65 14.25 38.79
N ASP A 556 59.30 15.55 38.78
CA ASP A 556 58.04 16.03 38.20
C ASP A 556 57.95 15.75 36.69
N LEU A 557 59.04 15.98 35.95
CA LEU A 557 59.12 15.63 34.52
C LEU A 557 59.01 14.11 34.30
N ALA A 558 59.62 13.28 35.16
CA ALA A 558 59.49 11.83 35.07
C ALA A 558 58.04 11.36 35.34
N GLY A 559 57.36 11.94 36.32
CA GLY A 559 55.93 11.72 36.58
C GLY A 559 55.05 12.16 35.40
N GLN A 560 55.37 13.31 34.79
CA GLN A 560 54.67 13.84 33.63
C GLN A 560 54.86 12.94 32.39
N VAL A 561 56.05 12.38 32.18
CA VAL A 561 56.31 11.37 31.14
C VAL A 561 55.46 10.10 31.37
N GLN A 562 55.42 9.55 32.59
CA GLN A 562 54.57 8.39 32.88
C GLN A 562 53.09 8.65 32.61
N LEU A 563 52.60 9.87 32.92
CA LEU A 563 51.22 10.26 32.64
C LEU A 563 50.95 10.34 31.14
N LEU A 564 51.89 10.86 30.35
CA LEU A 564 51.83 10.93 28.89
C LEU A 564 51.89 9.52 28.24
N GLU A 565 52.73 8.61 28.75
CA GLU A 565 52.74 7.21 28.30
C GLU A 565 51.41 6.49 28.60
N GLN A 566 50.83 6.73 29.77
CA GLN A 566 49.52 6.18 30.13
C GLN A 566 48.38 6.80 29.31
N ALA A 567 48.50 8.07 28.89
CA ALA A 567 47.57 8.72 27.96
C ALA A 567 47.71 8.14 26.55
N LYS A 568 48.94 7.96 26.05
CA LYS A 568 49.26 7.31 24.78
C LYS A 568 48.64 5.91 24.70
N LEU A 569 48.84 5.06 25.72
CA LEU A 569 48.28 3.70 25.76
C LEU A 569 46.74 3.70 25.65
N ARG A 570 46.05 4.66 26.30
CA ARG A 570 44.60 4.81 26.15
C ARG A 570 44.20 5.22 24.73
N LEU A 571 44.95 6.12 24.09
CA LEU A 571 44.71 6.53 22.70
C LEU A 571 44.97 5.38 21.71
N GLU A 572 46.04 4.60 21.89
CA GLU A 572 46.35 3.43 21.07
C GLU A 572 45.24 2.36 21.19
N MET A 573 44.75 2.08 22.40
CA MET A 573 43.58 1.21 22.61
C MET A 573 42.31 1.78 21.97
N SER A 574 42.07 3.09 22.07
CA SER A 574 40.91 3.75 21.45
C SER A 574 40.95 3.66 19.93
N ILE A 575 42.13 3.83 19.31
CA ILE A 575 42.32 3.74 17.86
C ILE A 575 42.10 2.30 17.38
N GLU A 576 42.58 1.28 18.09
CA GLU A 576 42.36 -0.11 17.67
C GLU A 576 40.91 -0.59 17.93
N GLN A 577 40.23 -0.05 18.95
CA GLN A 577 38.78 -0.23 19.12
C GLN A 577 37.99 0.42 17.98
N GLN A 578 38.30 1.68 17.61
CA GLN A 578 37.69 2.35 16.45
C GLN A 578 37.94 1.58 15.14
N ARG A 579 39.15 1.04 14.93
CA ARG A 579 39.44 0.16 13.78
C ARG A 579 38.61 -1.13 13.81
N LYS A 580 38.39 -1.73 14.98
CA LYS A 580 37.54 -2.92 15.15
C LYS A 580 36.07 -2.61 14.87
N GLU A 581 35.58 -1.45 15.29
CA GLU A 581 34.23 -0.96 15.01
C GLU A 581 34.05 -0.66 13.52
N MET A 582 34.99 0.06 12.88
CA MET A 582 34.99 0.32 11.44
C MET A 582 35.00 -0.97 10.60
N ARG A 583 35.79 -1.99 10.98
CA ARG A 583 35.77 -3.31 10.33
C ARG A 583 34.39 -3.97 10.44
N LYS A 584 33.73 -3.86 11.60
CA LYS A 584 32.39 -4.41 11.82
C LYS A 584 31.31 -3.64 11.05
N GLU A 585 31.37 -2.31 11.02
CA GLU A 585 30.44 -1.49 10.24
C GLU A 585 30.58 -1.77 8.74
N MET A 586 31.81 -1.93 8.23
CA MET A 586 32.06 -2.33 6.85
C MET A 586 31.43 -3.70 6.54
N GLN A 587 31.65 -4.70 7.41
CA GLN A 587 31.05 -6.03 7.24
C GLN A 587 29.52 -6.00 7.29
N GLN A 588 28.93 -5.21 8.20
CA GLN A 588 27.48 -5.01 8.25
C GLN A 588 26.93 -4.30 6.99
N ARG A 589 27.69 -3.36 6.40
CA ARG A 589 27.33 -2.70 5.13
C ARG A 589 27.37 -3.67 3.97
N ASP A 590 28.32 -4.60 3.95
CA ASP A 590 28.37 -5.66 2.93
C ASP A 590 27.17 -6.61 3.08
N GLU A 591 26.81 -7.01 4.29
CA GLU A 591 25.60 -7.79 4.60
C GLU A 591 24.32 -7.05 4.16
N GLU A 592 24.17 -5.76 4.50
CA GLU A 592 23.06 -4.90 4.03
C GLU A 592 23.00 -4.79 2.49
N LEU A 593 24.15 -4.76 1.80
CA LEU A 593 24.22 -4.72 0.34
C LEU A 593 23.88 -6.07 -0.31
N GLU A 594 24.23 -7.20 0.31
CA GLU A 594 23.82 -8.52 -0.15
C GLU A 594 22.31 -8.75 0.01
N ASP A 595 21.71 -8.29 1.11
CA ASP A 595 20.26 -8.30 1.29
C ASP A 595 19.53 -7.44 0.24
N VAL A 596 20.04 -6.23 -0.04
CA VAL A 596 19.48 -5.36 -1.10
C VAL A 596 19.62 -6.01 -2.48
N ARG A 597 20.74 -6.65 -2.80
CA ARG A 597 20.93 -7.42 -4.05
C ARG A 597 19.97 -8.61 -4.13
N GLY A 598 19.83 -9.38 -3.05
CA GLY A 598 18.93 -10.53 -2.99
C GLY A 598 17.46 -10.14 -3.17
N ASN A 599 17.04 -9.02 -2.57
CA ASN A 599 15.69 -8.50 -2.72
C ASN A 599 15.43 -7.87 -4.09
N ALA A 600 16.43 -7.23 -4.71
CA ALA A 600 16.35 -6.80 -6.10
C ALA A 600 16.20 -8.00 -7.06
N LEU A 601 16.98 -9.08 -6.87
CA LEU A 601 16.90 -10.30 -7.69
C LEU A 601 15.54 -10.99 -7.55
N LYS A 602 14.98 -11.08 -6.34
CA LYS A 602 13.60 -11.57 -6.10
C LYS A 602 12.57 -10.72 -6.85
N LYS A 603 12.71 -9.39 -6.83
CA LYS A 603 11.80 -8.48 -7.53
C LYS A 603 11.90 -8.60 -9.06
N VAL A 604 13.10 -8.81 -9.61
CA VAL A 604 13.28 -9.12 -11.04
C VAL A 604 12.54 -10.40 -11.41
N LYS A 605 12.75 -11.51 -10.68
CA LYS A 605 12.04 -12.77 -10.93
C LYS A 605 10.51 -12.67 -10.83
N ALA A 606 10.00 -11.86 -9.90
CA ALA A 606 8.56 -11.62 -9.79
C ALA A 606 8.00 -10.86 -11.01
N LEU A 607 8.75 -9.89 -11.55
CA LEU A 607 8.38 -9.15 -12.76
C LEU A 607 8.54 -9.97 -14.04
N GLU A 608 9.53 -10.86 -14.09
CA GLU A 608 9.70 -11.84 -15.18
C GLU A 608 8.49 -12.78 -15.24
N SER A 609 8.12 -13.41 -14.11
CA SER A 609 6.93 -14.26 -14.03
C SER A 609 5.61 -13.50 -14.30
N GLN A 610 5.49 -12.24 -13.87
CA GLN A 610 4.33 -11.42 -14.23
C GLN A 610 4.26 -11.18 -15.75
N LEU A 611 5.39 -10.90 -16.41
CA LEU A 611 5.46 -10.69 -17.85
C LEU A 611 5.13 -11.96 -18.64
N GLU A 612 5.52 -13.13 -18.13
CA GLU A 612 5.14 -14.45 -18.67
C GLU A 612 3.62 -14.67 -18.55
N ASN A 613 3.04 -14.45 -17.37
CA ASN A 613 1.58 -14.53 -17.16
C ASN A 613 0.80 -13.57 -18.08
N GLU A 614 1.23 -12.30 -18.20
CA GLU A 614 0.62 -11.31 -19.11
C GLU A 614 0.74 -11.73 -20.58
N HIS A 615 1.79 -12.48 -20.96
CA HIS A 615 1.95 -13.03 -22.30
C HIS A 615 0.99 -14.21 -22.56
N GLU A 616 0.78 -15.08 -21.58
CA GLU A 616 -0.18 -16.18 -21.64
C GLU A 616 -1.62 -15.67 -21.72
N GLU A 617 -2.01 -14.77 -20.83
CA GLU A 617 -3.33 -14.10 -20.83
C GLU A 617 -3.61 -13.40 -22.15
N ARG A 618 -2.64 -12.61 -22.66
CA ARG A 618 -2.73 -11.98 -23.98
C ARG A 618 -2.96 -13.00 -25.10
N THR A 619 -2.33 -14.17 -25.01
CA THR A 619 -2.45 -15.24 -26.01
C THR A 619 -3.81 -15.94 -25.91
N ILE A 620 -4.37 -16.11 -24.70
CA ILE A 620 -5.75 -16.59 -24.49
C ILE A 620 -6.75 -15.58 -25.09
N LEU A 621 -6.65 -14.30 -24.73
CA LEU A 621 -7.52 -13.23 -25.24
C LEU A 621 -7.47 -13.09 -26.77
N LEU A 622 -6.32 -13.36 -27.41
CA LEU A 622 -6.22 -13.41 -28.87
C LEU A 622 -6.96 -14.61 -29.48
N ARG A 623 -6.92 -15.79 -28.84
CA ARG A 623 -7.71 -16.98 -29.27
C ARG A 623 -9.22 -16.69 -29.13
N GLU A 624 -9.64 -16.11 -28.02
CA GLU A 624 -11.04 -15.72 -27.78
C GLU A 624 -11.52 -14.65 -28.75
N LYS A 625 -10.72 -13.62 -29.03
CA LYS A 625 -11.00 -12.62 -30.06
C LYS A 625 -11.26 -13.26 -31.42
N HIS A 626 -10.42 -14.21 -31.84
CA HIS A 626 -10.60 -14.93 -33.10
C HIS A 626 -11.79 -15.92 -33.10
N GLU A 627 -12.23 -16.40 -31.94
CA GLU A 627 -13.48 -17.14 -31.77
C GLU A 627 -14.71 -16.22 -31.90
N LEU A 628 -14.68 -15.06 -31.25
CA LEU A 628 -15.74 -14.05 -31.34
C LEU A 628 -15.86 -13.45 -32.76
N GLU A 629 -14.75 -13.21 -33.44
CA GLU A 629 -14.73 -12.80 -34.86
C GLU A 629 -15.39 -13.84 -35.77
N ARG A 630 -15.06 -15.13 -35.60
CA ARG A 630 -15.71 -16.23 -36.35
C ARG A 630 -17.21 -16.33 -36.05
N ARG A 631 -17.62 -16.16 -34.79
CA ARG A 631 -19.06 -16.12 -34.41
C ARG A 631 -19.77 -14.92 -35.03
N LEU A 632 -19.15 -13.74 -35.04
CA LEU A 632 -19.74 -12.53 -35.63
C LEU A 632 -19.95 -12.68 -37.15
N VAL A 633 -18.98 -13.22 -37.88
CA VAL A 633 -19.12 -13.51 -39.32
C VAL A 633 -20.28 -14.47 -39.59
N ALA A 634 -20.43 -15.54 -38.79
CA ALA A 634 -21.55 -16.47 -38.92
C ALA A 634 -22.91 -15.81 -38.62
N LEU A 635 -22.98 -14.96 -37.57
CA LEU A 635 -24.17 -14.19 -37.23
C LEU A 635 -24.56 -13.21 -38.36
N GLU A 636 -23.58 -12.56 -39.02
CA GLU A 636 -23.85 -11.71 -40.19
C GLU A 636 -24.38 -12.51 -41.39
N GLU A 637 -23.88 -13.71 -41.63
CA GLU A 637 -24.32 -14.55 -42.76
C GLU A 637 -25.77 -15.02 -42.58
N GLN A 638 -26.14 -15.48 -41.38
CA GLN A 638 -27.54 -15.73 -41.00
C GLN A 638 -28.39 -14.45 -41.05
N ASP A 639 -27.85 -13.28 -40.67
CA ASP A 639 -28.56 -11.99 -40.78
C ASP A 639 -28.75 -11.52 -42.24
N ARG A 640 -27.96 -12.04 -43.19
CA ARG A 640 -28.20 -11.89 -44.64
C ARG A 640 -29.28 -12.87 -45.14
N THR A 641 -29.31 -14.12 -44.67
CA THR A 641 -30.35 -15.09 -45.07
C THR A 641 -31.72 -14.75 -44.48
N ASP A 642 -31.79 -14.35 -43.20
CA ASP A 642 -33.01 -13.87 -42.52
C ASP A 642 -33.69 -12.76 -43.37
N ARG A 643 -32.91 -11.75 -43.80
CA ARG A 643 -33.42 -10.63 -44.63
C ARG A 643 -33.86 -11.03 -46.03
N ALA A 644 -33.26 -12.06 -46.63
CA ALA A 644 -33.68 -12.55 -47.94
C ALA A 644 -35.08 -13.18 -47.86
N VAL A 645 -35.35 -13.96 -46.80
CA VAL A 645 -36.67 -14.54 -46.51
C VAL A 645 -37.69 -13.45 -46.21
N ASP A 646 -37.37 -12.47 -45.36
CA ASP A 646 -38.26 -11.34 -45.05
C ASP A 646 -38.59 -10.47 -46.27
N ALA A 647 -37.67 -10.33 -47.22
CA ALA A 647 -37.93 -9.63 -48.47
C ALA A 647 -38.98 -10.39 -49.33
N GLU A 648 -38.90 -11.72 -49.38
CA GLU A 648 -39.86 -12.56 -50.11
C GLU A 648 -41.27 -12.51 -49.48
N THR A 649 -41.36 -12.69 -48.16
CA THR A 649 -42.66 -12.60 -47.44
C THR A 649 -43.29 -11.21 -47.57
N THR A 650 -42.48 -10.15 -47.49
CA THR A 650 -42.92 -8.77 -47.69
C THR A 650 -43.45 -8.53 -49.10
N GLN A 651 -42.85 -9.12 -50.14
CA GLN A 651 -43.39 -9.06 -51.50
C GLN A 651 -44.74 -9.77 -51.62
N ARG A 652 -44.95 -10.89 -50.91
CA ARG A 652 -46.24 -11.61 -50.88
C ARG A 652 -47.34 -10.70 -50.34
N LEU A 653 -47.19 -10.17 -49.13
CA LEU A 653 -48.19 -9.32 -48.46
C LEU A 653 -48.52 -8.02 -49.23
N LYS A 654 -47.55 -7.43 -49.93
CA LYS A 654 -47.76 -6.25 -50.77
C LYS A 654 -48.71 -6.50 -51.96
N ARG A 655 -48.85 -7.75 -52.42
CA ARG A 655 -49.80 -8.13 -53.48
C ARG A 655 -51.24 -8.19 -52.95
N ASP A 656 -51.42 -8.58 -51.68
CA ASP A 656 -52.74 -8.73 -51.06
C ASP A 656 -53.33 -7.38 -50.60
N LEU A 657 -52.52 -6.50 -49.99
CA LEU A 657 -52.98 -5.18 -49.51
C LEU A 657 -53.60 -4.29 -50.61
N LYS A 658 -53.18 -4.46 -51.88
CA LYS A 658 -53.76 -3.72 -53.01
C LYS A 658 -55.24 -4.01 -53.24
N ARG A 659 -55.75 -5.18 -52.83
CA ARG A 659 -57.15 -5.58 -53.06
C ARG A 659 -58.14 -4.88 -52.13
N THR A 660 -57.73 -4.46 -50.93
CA THR A 660 -58.67 -3.98 -49.88
C THR A 660 -58.98 -2.48 -49.95
N ARG A 661 -58.01 -1.65 -50.37
CA ARG A 661 -58.13 -0.17 -50.34
C ARG A 661 -59.18 0.42 -51.31
N ALA A 662 -59.75 -0.37 -52.21
CA ALA A 662 -60.78 0.10 -53.14
C ALA A 662 -62.11 0.43 -52.43
N LEU A 663 -62.44 -0.27 -51.34
CA LEU A 663 -63.79 -0.35 -50.76
C LEU A 663 -64.19 0.82 -49.83
N LEU A 664 -63.29 1.76 -49.53
CA LEU A 664 -63.48 2.73 -48.44
C LEU A 664 -64.03 4.10 -48.87
N ARG A 665 -63.93 4.49 -50.15
CA ARG A 665 -64.14 5.89 -50.55
C ARG A 665 -65.61 6.35 -50.60
N ASP A 666 -66.55 5.42 -50.69
CA ASP A 666 -67.90 5.71 -51.17
C ASP A 666 -68.85 6.32 -50.10
N ALA A 667 -68.34 6.69 -48.92
CA ALA A 667 -69.15 6.87 -47.71
C ALA A 667 -69.25 8.30 -47.11
N GLN A 668 -68.53 9.33 -47.59
CA GLN A 668 -68.20 10.52 -46.76
C GLN A 668 -69.00 11.84 -46.98
N THR A 669 -70.08 11.90 -47.75
CA THR A 669 -70.40 13.13 -48.55
C THR A 669 -71.56 14.08 -48.07
N MET A 670 -71.66 14.59 -46.80
CA MET A 670 -72.78 15.50 -46.28
C MET A 670 -72.46 16.42 -45.02
N LEU A 671 -72.74 17.77 -44.94
CA LEU A 671 -72.61 18.70 -43.73
C LEU A 671 -73.41 20.08 -43.70
N GLU A 672 -73.28 20.96 -42.64
CA GLU A 672 -74.13 22.17 -42.28
C GLU A 672 -73.48 23.60 -41.96
N ARG A 673 -74.15 24.62 -41.31
CA ARG A 673 -73.97 26.13 -41.49
C ARG A 673 -74.34 27.14 -40.33
N SER A 674 -73.73 28.37 -40.29
CA SER A 674 -74.21 29.76 -39.83
C SER A 674 -74.17 30.31 -38.34
N LYS A 675 -74.23 31.68 -38.10
CA LYS A 675 -74.81 32.56 -36.96
C LYS A 675 -73.98 33.87 -36.56
N GLY A 676 -74.54 34.93 -35.86
CA GLY A 676 -73.80 36.15 -35.32
C GLY A 676 -74.56 37.45 -34.79
N ASP A 677 -73.83 38.55 -34.38
CA ASP A 677 -74.12 40.05 -34.18
C ASP A 677 -74.45 40.78 -32.79
N SER A 678 -74.22 42.15 -32.62
CA SER A 678 -74.42 43.02 -31.37
C SER A 678 -74.30 44.61 -31.47
N THR A 679 -74.52 45.48 -30.40
CA THR A 679 -74.39 47.02 -30.40
C THR A 679 -74.38 47.81 -29.02
N GLY A 680 -74.17 49.17 -28.92
CA GLY A 680 -74.15 50.04 -27.66
C GLY A 680 -74.15 51.64 -27.76
N LYS A 681 -74.11 52.47 -26.64
CA LYS A 681 -74.16 54.01 -26.59
C LYS A 681 -73.80 54.78 -25.23
N ALA A 682 -73.80 56.15 -25.12
CA ALA A 682 -73.27 57.02 -23.97
C ALA A 682 -73.88 58.49 -23.72
N ALA A 683 -73.39 59.34 -22.73
CA ALA A 683 -73.94 60.66 -22.20
C ALA A 683 -72.92 61.78 -21.75
N LEU A 684 -73.16 63.11 -21.92
CA LEU A 684 -72.06 64.12 -22.18
C LEU A 684 -71.65 65.29 -21.22
N ARG A 685 -72.54 66.10 -20.59
CA ARG A 685 -72.10 67.41 -20.00
C ARG A 685 -71.38 67.34 -18.64
N GLN A 686 -71.80 66.42 -17.77
CA GLN A 686 -71.28 66.23 -16.41
C GLN A 686 -69.75 65.95 -16.39
N LEU A 687 -69.24 65.40 -17.49
CA LEU A 687 -67.86 64.98 -17.69
C LEU A 687 -66.83 66.13 -17.72
N LYS A 688 -67.25 67.40 -17.84
CA LYS A 688 -66.31 68.53 -17.98
C LYS A 688 -65.70 68.99 -16.66
N ASN A 689 -66.49 69.37 -15.66
CA ASN A 689 -65.96 69.84 -14.38
C ASN A 689 -65.15 68.73 -13.67
N GLN A 690 -65.56 67.47 -13.87
CA GLN A 690 -64.84 66.27 -13.39
C GLN A 690 -63.43 66.11 -13.98
N LEU A 691 -63.05 66.88 -15.00
CA LEU A 691 -61.73 66.86 -15.62
C LEU A 691 -60.73 67.77 -14.88
N GLU A 692 -61.13 68.97 -14.47
CA GLU A 692 -60.23 69.99 -13.91
C GLU A 692 -59.75 69.61 -12.50
N ASP A 693 -60.65 69.17 -11.61
CA ASP A 693 -60.29 68.64 -10.28
C ASP A 693 -59.32 67.43 -10.39
N ALA A 694 -59.51 66.60 -11.43
CA ALA A 694 -58.67 65.44 -11.69
C ALA A 694 -57.25 65.83 -12.16
N GLU A 695 -57.05 66.99 -12.81
CA GLU A 695 -55.73 67.46 -13.20
C GLU A 695 -54.89 67.94 -12.02
N CYS A 696 -55.49 68.66 -11.06
CA CYS A 696 -54.82 69.05 -9.81
C CYS A 696 -54.49 67.82 -8.95
N ALA A 697 -55.41 66.87 -8.81
CA ALA A 697 -55.16 65.60 -8.14
C ALA A 697 -54.03 64.80 -8.81
N ARG A 698 -54.00 64.75 -10.15
CA ARG A 698 -52.92 64.13 -10.93
C ARG A 698 -51.56 64.76 -10.64
N ALA A 699 -51.46 66.08 -10.55
CA ALA A 699 -50.18 66.76 -10.29
C ALA A 699 -49.60 66.41 -8.90
N ALA A 700 -50.45 66.34 -7.86
CA ALA A 700 -50.03 65.89 -6.53
C ALA A 700 -49.63 64.40 -6.54
N ALA A 701 -50.43 63.55 -7.19
CA ALA A 701 -50.14 62.12 -7.32
C ALA A 701 -48.83 61.83 -8.06
N VAL A 702 -48.48 62.63 -9.08
CA VAL A 702 -47.19 62.50 -9.80
C VAL A 702 -46.00 62.82 -8.89
N LYS A 703 -46.08 63.87 -8.05
CA LYS A 703 -44.99 64.17 -7.08
C LYS A 703 -44.84 63.07 -6.02
N ALA A 704 -45.95 62.58 -5.47
CA ALA A 704 -45.93 61.46 -4.52
C ALA A 704 -45.36 60.18 -5.17
N LYS A 705 -45.74 59.90 -6.43
CA LYS A 705 -45.17 58.80 -7.22
C LYS A 705 -43.67 58.95 -7.42
N GLN A 706 -43.16 60.15 -7.74
CA GLN A 706 -41.73 60.40 -7.91
C GLN A 706 -40.92 60.18 -6.62
N ALA A 707 -41.46 60.60 -5.47
CA ALA A 707 -40.83 60.31 -4.17
C ALA A 707 -40.79 58.80 -3.88
N LEU A 708 -41.90 58.09 -4.09
CA LEU A 708 -41.98 56.63 -3.93
C LEU A 708 -41.09 55.88 -4.93
N GLU A 709 -40.88 56.41 -6.14
CA GLU A 709 -39.94 55.87 -7.12
C GLU A 709 -38.48 56.07 -6.69
N GLN A 710 -38.15 57.17 -6.01
CA GLN A 710 -36.83 57.37 -5.40
C GLN A 710 -36.61 56.41 -4.22
N GLU A 711 -37.55 56.33 -3.27
CA GLU A 711 -37.49 55.39 -2.13
C GLU A 711 -37.40 53.93 -2.61
N LEU A 712 -38.08 53.58 -3.70
CA LEU A 712 -37.99 52.26 -4.34
C LEU A 712 -36.58 52.00 -4.90
N ASN A 713 -35.95 52.98 -5.55
CA ASN A 713 -34.59 52.83 -6.07
C ASN A 713 -33.54 52.72 -4.95
N GLU A 714 -33.70 53.49 -3.87
CA GLU A 714 -32.81 53.45 -2.70
C GLU A 714 -32.96 52.13 -1.91
N THR A 715 -34.18 51.61 -1.78
CA THR A 715 -34.43 50.29 -1.19
C THR A 715 -33.99 49.12 -2.08
N GLN A 716 -33.99 49.30 -3.41
CA GLN A 716 -33.38 48.34 -4.34
C GLN A 716 -31.85 48.33 -4.23
N ALA A 717 -31.18 49.49 -4.24
CA ALA A 717 -29.72 49.57 -4.12
C ALA A 717 -29.21 48.98 -2.79
N THR A 718 -29.90 49.26 -1.67
CA THR A 718 -29.55 48.67 -0.37
C THR A 718 -29.87 47.18 -0.27
N LEU A 719 -30.90 46.68 -0.96
CA LEU A 719 -31.14 45.24 -1.11
C LEU A 719 -30.04 44.57 -1.94
N GLU A 720 -29.62 45.16 -3.05
CA GLU A 720 -28.53 44.64 -3.89
C GLU A 720 -27.22 44.54 -3.11
N GLU A 721 -26.82 45.62 -2.40
CA GLU A 721 -25.64 45.58 -1.53
C GLU A 721 -25.77 44.53 -0.41
N ALA A 722 -26.93 44.45 0.26
CA ALA A 722 -27.16 43.41 1.26
C ALA A 722 -27.06 41.99 0.68
N THR A 723 -27.50 41.76 -0.56
CA THR A 723 -27.31 40.46 -1.23
C THR A 723 -25.86 40.19 -1.60
N ARG A 724 -25.10 41.21 -2.04
CA ARG A 724 -23.66 41.10 -2.35
C ARG A 724 -22.87 40.71 -1.10
N LEU A 725 -23.07 41.45 0.00
CA LEU A 725 -22.46 41.16 1.31
C LEU A 725 -22.86 39.78 1.85
N ARG A 726 -24.08 39.32 1.57
CA ARG A 726 -24.52 37.96 1.92
C ARG A 726 -23.76 36.90 1.13
N SER A 727 -23.62 37.04 -0.19
CA SER A 727 -22.78 36.12 -0.99
C SER A 727 -21.31 36.14 -0.56
N GLU A 728 -20.74 37.32 -0.30
CA GLU A 728 -19.37 37.44 0.22
C GLU A 728 -19.20 36.75 1.59
N ALA A 729 -20.23 36.68 2.42
CA ALA A 729 -20.24 35.96 3.69
C ALA A 729 -20.46 34.44 3.51
N GLU A 730 -21.36 34.04 2.61
CA GLU A 730 -21.59 32.64 2.22
C GLU A 730 -20.31 32.01 1.66
N ASP A 731 -19.59 32.71 0.77
CA ASP A 731 -18.34 32.22 0.18
C ASP A 731 -17.19 32.10 1.19
N ARG A 732 -17.05 33.05 2.12
CA ARG A 732 -16.09 32.95 3.23
C ARG A 732 -16.44 31.79 4.17
N ALA A 733 -17.72 31.58 4.49
CA ALA A 733 -18.16 30.43 5.26
C ALA A 733 -17.91 29.11 4.50
N ASN A 734 -18.07 29.09 3.18
CA ASN A 734 -17.76 27.93 2.34
C ASN A 734 -16.25 27.64 2.29
N ALA A 735 -15.39 28.67 2.25
CA ALA A 735 -13.93 28.52 2.34
C ALA A 735 -13.52 27.91 3.69
N ALA A 736 -13.93 28.53 4.80
CA ALA A 736 -13.62 28.04 6.14
C ALA A 736 -14.18 26.63 6.42
N ASN A 737 -15.30 26.23 5.81
CA ASN A 737 -15.79 24.85 5.90
C ASN A 737 -14.92 23.84 5.12
N ARG A 738 -14.30 24.23 3.99
CA ARG A 738 -13.34 23.38 3.26
C ARG A 738 -12.05 23.23 4.07
N GLU A 739 -11.47 24.34 4.50
CA GLU A 739 -10.28 24.36 5.38
C GLU A 739 -10.48 23.50 6.63
N ARG A 740 -11.64 23.61 7.30
CA ARG A 740 -11.98 22.75 8.45
C ARG A 740 -12.07 21.27 8.07
N SER A 741 -12.61 20.94 6.90
CA SER A 741 -12.69 19.55 6.43
C SER A 741 -11.32 18.99 6.03
N GLU A 742 -10.44 19.80 5.46
CA GLU A 742 -9.05 19.45 5.14
C GLU A 742 -8.23 19.23 6.42
N LEU A 743 -8.37 20.11 7.42
CA LEU A 743 -7.75 19.96 8.74
C LEU A 743 -8.29 18.75 9.52
N LEU A 744 -9.55 18.35 9.32
CA LEU A 744 -10.11 17.13 9.90
C LEU A 744 -9.55 15.88 9.20
N SER A 745 -9.42 15.87 7.87
CA SER A 745 -8.74 14.78 7.13
C SER A 745 -7.30 14.60 7.63
N GLN A 746 -6.55 15.70 7.74
CA GLN A 746 -5.18 15.69 8.26
C GLN A 746 -5.12 15.19 9.71
N LEU A 747 -6.10 15.53 10.57
CA LEU A 747 -6.16 15.01 11.94
C LEU A 747 -6.42 13.50 11.97
N GLU A 748 -7.36 13.01 11.15
CA GLU A 748 -7.68 11.58 11.02
C GLU A 748 -6.47 10.80 10.47
N GLU A 749 -5.78 11.33 9.44
CA GLU A 749 -4.53 10.80 8.89
C GLU A 749 -3.42 10.72 9.96
N ASN A 750 -3.22 11.77 10.77
CA ASN A 750 -2.23 11.77 11.87
C ASN A 750 -2.61 10.79 13.00
N GLU A 751 -3.90 10.62 13.31
CA GLU A 751 -4.36 9.62 14.29
C GLU A 751 -4.14 8.18 13.78
N GLU A 752 -4.34 7.92 12.48
CA GLU A 752 -4.04 6.63 11.84
C GLU A 752 -2.52 6.35 11.79
N GLU A 753 -1.68 7.33 11.43
CA GLU A 753 -0.22 7.20 11.48
C GLU A 753 0.29 6.89 12.89
N LEU A 754 -0.23 7.58 13.92
CA LEU A 754 0.12 7.31 15.31
C LEU A 754 -0.34 5.91 15.75
N ALA A 755 -1.51 5.46 15.31
CA ALA A 755 -1.99 4.10 15.56
C ALA A 755 -1.12 3.03 14.86
N GLU A 756 -0.68 3.28 13.62
CA GLU A 756 0.28 2.47 12.87
C GLU A 756 1.64 2.38 13.60
N VAL A 757 2.20 3.51 14.05
CA VAL A 757 3.48 3.56 14.80
C VAL A 757 3.35 2.80 16.12
N LEU A 758 2.27 2.97 16.87
CA LEU A 758 2.01 2.22 18.11
C LEU A 758 1.79 0.72 17.87
N LYS A 759 1.22 0.33 16.73
CA LYS A 759 1.06 -1.07 16.31
C LYS A 759 2.42 -1.68 15.92
N LYS A 760 3.23 -0.97 15.12
CA LYS A 760 4.60 -1.35 14.74
C LYS A 760 5.49 -1.50 15.98
N TYR A 761 5.47 -0.53 16.90
CA TYR A 761 6.19 -0.61 18.18
C TYR A 761 5.80 -1.82 19.03
N ARG A 762 4.49 -2.11 19.18
CA ARG A 762 4.01 -3.31 19.90
C ARG A 762 4.49 -4.60 19.22
N ALA A 763 4.46 -4.66 17.89
CA ALA A 763 4.96 -5.81 17.14
C ALA A 763 6.46 -6.01 17.34
N SER A 764 7.28 -4.95 17.27
CA SER A 764 8.73 -5.03 17.55
C SER A 764 9.02 -5.45 18.99
N VAL A 765 8.26 -4.97 19.98
CA VAL A 765 8.39 -5.41 21.39
C VAL A 765 8.02 -6.88 21.56
N GLN A 766 6.97 -7.36 20.88
CA GLN A 766 6.60 -8.78 20.87
C GLN A 766 7.65 -9.64 20.15
N GLN A 767 8.20 -9.17 19.03
CA GLN A 767 9.27 -9.83 18.29
C GLN A 767 10.54 -9.96 19.14
N VAL A 768 11.03 -8.87 19.75
CA VAL A 768 12.21 -8.92 20.64
C VAL A 768 11.95 -9.83 21.84
N SER A 769 10.74 -9.86 22.39
CA SER A 769 10.38 -10.80 23.46
C SER A 769 10.33 -12.26 23.00
N ALA A 770 9.95 -12.52 21.75
CA ALA A 770 9.95 -13.86 21.16
C ALA A 770 11.36 -14.32 20.77
N GLU A 771 12.17 -13.44 20.20
CA GLU A 771 13.60 -13.65 19.93
C GLU A 771 14.36 -13.88 21.24
N GLN A 772 14.05 -13.16 22.32
CA GLN A 772 14.64 -13.42 23.64
C GLN A 772 14.24 -14.81 24.19
N ALA A 773 13.02 -15.26 23.94
CA ALA A 773 12.55 -16.61 24.31
C ALA A 773 13.17 -17.71 23.41
N GLN A 774 13.34 -17.45 22.12
CA GLN A 774 14.02 -18.36 21.20
C GLN A 774 15.53 -18.41 21.47
N LEU A 775 16.16 -17.30 21.85
CA LEU A 775 17.55 -17.29 22.31
C LEU A 775 17.65 -18.01 23.67
N GLN A 776 16.64 -17.89 24.54
CA GLN A 776 16.53 -18.75 25.73
C GLN A 776 16.45 -20.22 25.35
N GLU A 777 15.68 -20.64 24.35
CA GLU A 777 15.58 -22.07 23.97
C GLU A 777 16.82 -22.59 23.21
N ALA A 778 17.25 -21.87 22.17
CA ALA A 778 18.42 -22.15 21.33
C ALA A 778 19.76 -21.84 22.03
N GLN A 779 19.70 -21.57 23.34
CA GLN A 779 20.84 -21.67 24.22
C GLN A 779 20.50 -22.50 25.47
N VAL A 780 19.27 -22.62 26.01
CA VAL A 780 18.86 -23.72 26.96
C VAL A 780 19.44 -25.03 26.45
N GLN A 781 19.49 -25.15 25.13
CA GLN A 781 20.31 -26.09 24.43
C GLN A 781 21.53 -25.35 23.61
N ILE A 782 22.96 -25.40 23.54
CA ILE A 782 24.36 -26.21 23.50
C ILE A 782 25.32 -27.00 24.62
N ALA A 783 25.57 -26.79 26.00
CA ALA A 783 25.61 -27.54 27.40
C ALA A 783 25.87 -29.03 27.89
N ALA A 784 24.88 -29.97 28.19
CA ALA A 784 23.24 -31.76 26.61
C ALA A 784 23.68 -32.37 25.11
N LEU A 785 24.04 -31.59 24.04
CA LEU A 785 25.24 -31.68 23.12
C LEU A 785 26.73 -31.42 23.62
N GLU A 786 27.13 -30.31 24.27
CA GLU A 786 28.52 -30.00 24.75
C GLU A 786 29.11 -31.01 25.76
N ALA A 787 28.46 -31.28 26.89
CA ALA A 787 28.87 -32.34 27.81
C ALA A 787 28.52 -33.78 27.32
N GLU A 788 27.72 -33.95 26.26
CA GLU A 788 27.69 -35.19 25.47
C GLU A 788 28.99 -35.31 24.69
N LYS A 789 29.46 -34.23 24.05
CA LYS A 789 30.82 -34.14 23.47
C LYS A 789 31.92 -34.34 24.53
N LEU A 790 31.73 -33.96 25.80
CA LEU A 790 32.66 -34.35 26.88
C LEU A 790 32.60 -35.86 27.12
N SER A 791 31.41 -36.43 27.34
CA SER A 791 31.25 -37.88 27.54
C SER A 791 31.81 -38.72 26.37
N LEU A 792 31.58 -38.29 25.12
CA LEU A 792 32.14 -38.92 23.92
C LEU A 792 33.66 -38.77 23.82
N LYS A 793 34.23 -37.65 24.30
CA LYS A 793 35.68 -37.45 24.37
C LYS A 793 36.32 -38.39 25.41
N ASP A 794 35.66 -38.57 26.55
CA ASP A 794 36.12 -39.47 27.62
C ASP A 794 36.07 -40.93 27.13
N GLN A 795 34.95 -41.35 26.51
CA GLN A 795 34.82 -42.66 25.85
C GLN A 795 35.88 -42.88 24.76
N LEU A 796 36.17 -41.88 23.94
CA LEU A 796 37.22 -41.96 22.91
C LEU A 796 38.60 -42.17 23.56
N SER A 797 38.90 -41.47 24.65
CA SER A 797 40.17 -41.64 25.36
C SER A 797 40.33 -43.04 25.95
N GLU A 798 39.26 -43.63 26.49
CA GLU A 798 39.24 -45.02 26.97
C GLU A 798 39.48 -46.02 25.82
N LEU A 799 38.81 -45.83 24.68
CA LEU A 799 38.98 -46.68 23.50
C LEU A 799 40.39 -46.58 22.90
N SER A 800 41.01 -45.39 22.90
CA SER A 800 42.41 -45.21 22.48
C SER A 800 43.38 -45.97 23.38
N GLN A 801 43.23 -45.89 24.70
CA GLN A 801 44.07 -46.65 25.64
C GLN A 801 43.90 -48.17 25.48
N ARG A 802 42.67 -48.63 25.23
CA ARG A 802 42.40 -50.04 24.90
C ARG A 802 43.07 -50.47 23.60
N LEU A 803 43.04 -49.64 22.54
CA LEU A 803 43.71 -49.95 21.26
C LEU A 803 45.24 -50.04 21.43
N GLU A 804 45.84 -49.07 22.11
CA GLU A 804 47.29 -49.04 22.39
C GLU A 804 47.76 -50.28 23.15
N SER A 805 46.93 -50.83 24.04
CA SER A 805 47.21 -52.09 24.75
C SER A 805 47.17 -53.36 23.87
N VAL A 806 46.46 -53.31 22.73
CA VAL A 806 46.33 -54.43 21.78
C VAL A 806 47.41 -54.38 20.71
N GLU A 807 47.81 -53.19 20.26
CA GLU A 807 48.85 -53.03 19.23
C GLU A 807 50.25 -53.50 19.69
N GLN A 808 50.48 -53.61 21.01
CA GLN A 808 51.73 -54.13 21.61
C GLN A 808 51.93 -55.65 21.47
N LEU A 809 50.96 -56.41 20.90
CA LEU A 809 50.95 -57.88 20.92
C LEU A 809 51.00 -58.58 19.54
N GLY A 810 51.20 -57.85 18.43
CA GLY A 810 51.11 -58.40 17.06
C GLY A 810 52.41 -58.39 16.24
N ASP A 811 53.14 -59.50 16.21
CA ASP A 811 54.44 -59.61 15.49
C ASP A 811 54.27 -59.97 13.98
N PRO A 812 54.81 -59.20 12.99
CA PRO A 812 54.39 -59.31 11.59
C PRO A 812 55.44 -59.83 10.58
N THR A 813 55.47 -61.14 10.29
CA THR A 813 56.28 -61.75 9.19
C THR A 813 55.56 -62.94 8.53
N ALA A 814 55.82 -63.35 7.28
CA ALA A 814 56.57 -62.69 6.19
C ALA A 814 56.05 -63.17 4.81
N ASN A 815 55.33 -62.30 4.09
CA ASN A 815 55.25 -62.39 2.61
C ASN A 815 54.92 -61.03 1.95
N SER A 816 55.06 -59.93 2.70
CA SER A 816 54.42 -58.66 2.36
C SER A 816 55.37 -57.61 1.77
N LEU A 817 56.69 -57.75 1.90
CA LEU A 817 57.60 -56.60 1.70
C LEU A 817 57.72 -56.16 0.23
N ALA A 818 57.66 -57.09 -0.73
CA ALA A 818 57.65 -56.76 -2.16
C ALA A 818 56.27 -56.22 -2.61
N THR A 819 55.18 -56.89 -2.23
CA THR A 819 53.80 -56.47 -2.57
C THR A 819 53.48 -55.12 -1.94
N ARG A 820 53.76 -54.93 -0.64
CA ARG A 820 53.68 -53.63 0.04
C ARG A 820 54.55 -52.60 -0.66
N ARG A 821 55.78 -52.88 -1.10
CA ARG A 821 56.59 -51.88 -1.84
C ARG A 821 55.92 -51.42 -3.13
N LEU A 822 55.29 -52.32 -3.89
CA LEU A 822 54.56 -51.94 -5.11
C LEU A 822 53.24 -51.24 -4.79
N GLU A 823 52.43 -51.76 -3.87
CA GLU A 823 51.20 -51.12 -3.38
C GLU A 823 51.46 -49.72 -2.81
N PHE A 824 52.53 -49.55 -2.03
CA PHE A 824 52.93 -48.27 -1.46
C PHE A 824 53.45 -47.33 -2.53
N ARG A 825 54.12 -47.83 -3.59
CA ARG A 825 54.53 -47.03 -4.73
C ARG A 825 53.34 -46.58 -5.60
N THR A 826 52.34 -47.45 -5.76
CA THR A 826 51.07 -47.11 -6.42
C THR A 826 50.31 -46.07 -5.61
N LYS A 827 50.09 -46.30 -4.31
CA LYS A 827 49.45 -45.35 -3.38
C LYS A 827 50.20 -44.03 -3.22
N GLU A 828 51.53 -44.05 -3.30
CA GLU A 828 52.36 -42.84 -3.32
C GLU A 828 52.12 -42.01 -4.61
N LEU A 829 51.95 -42.67 -5.76
CA LEU A 829 51.67 -41.99 -7.04
C LEU A 829 50.21 -41.55 -7.15
N GLU A 830 49.26 -42.35 -6.67
CA GLU A 830 47.84 -42.01 -6.55
C GLU A 830 47.66 -40.80 -5.62
N SER A 831 48.23 -40.85 -4.40
CA SER A 831 48.17 -39.74 -3.44
C SER A 831 48.86 -38.47 -3.95
N LYS A 832 49.94 -38.59 -4.75
CA LYS A 832 50.56 -37.43 -5.43
C LYS A 832 49.67 -36.88 -6.55
N LEU A 833 49.00 -37.73 -7.33
CA LEU A 833 48.07 -37.29 -8.36
C LEU A 833 46.82 -36.63 -7.76
N GLU A 834 46.27 -37.17 -6.68
CA GLU A 834 45.18 -36.56 -5.90
C GLU A 834 45.61 -35.23 -5.27
N LEU A 835 46.84 -35.14 -4.76
CA LEU A 835 47.39 -33.88 -4.25
C LEU A 835 47.52 -32.85 -5.37
N GLU A 836 48.07 -33.19 -6.53
CA GLU A 836 48.20 -32.26 -7.66
C GLU A 836 46.84 -31.88 -8.29
N GLN A 837 45.86 -32.79 -8.29
CA GLN A 837 44.49 -32.46 -8.72
C GLN A 837 43.82 -31.52 -7.72
N THR A 838 44.02 -31.71 -6.41
CA THR A 838 43.42 -30.84 -5.38
C THR A 838 44.14 -29.49 -5.22
N THR A 839 45.46 -29.41 -5.41
CA THR A 839 46.17 -28.12 -5.52
C THR A 839 45.74 -27.37 -6.77
N ARG A 840 45.67 -28.04 -7.92
CA ARG A 840 45.18 -27.45 -9.18
C ARG A 840 43.75 -26.92 -9.05
N ALA A 841 42.82 -27.72 -8.52
CA ALA A 841 41.43 -27.29 -8.33
C ALA A 841 41.31 -26.08 -7.37
N ARG A 842 42.15 -26.02 -6.32
CA ARG A 842 42.24 -24.85 -5.43
C ARG A 842 42.76 -23.62 -6.17
N LEU A 843 43.80 -23.76 -7.00
CA LEU A 843 44.35 -22.66 -7.79
C LEU A 843 43.38 -22.17 -8.87
N GLU A 844 42.69 -23.07 -9.58
CA GLU A 844 41.66 -22.71 -10.56
C GLU A 844 40.48 -21.98 -9.87
N THR A 845 40.07 -22.43 -8.68
CA THR A 845 39.07 -21.72 -7.84
C THR A 845 39.57 -20.34 -7.39
N GLN A 846 40.85 -20.21 -7.02
CA GLN A 846 41.45 -18.94 -6.62
C GLN A 846 41.55 -17.97 -7.81
N ILE A 847 41.92 -18.45 -8.99
CA ILE A 847 41.96 -17.66 -10.24
C ILE A 847 40.54 -17.20 -10.62
N ALA A 848 39.52 -18.04 -10.49
CA ALA A 848 38.13 -17.64 -10.72
C ALA A 848 37.70 -16.49 -9.79
N ARG A 849 37.95 -16.62 -8.47
CA ARG A 849 37.67 -15.55 -7.48
C ARG A 849 38.45 -14.26 -7.75
N LEU A 850 39.69 -14.37 -8.24
CA LEU A 850 40.52 -13.19 -8.60
C LEU A 850 40.05 -12.51 -9.89
N LYS A 851 39.49 -13.25 -10.86
CA LYS A 851 38.81 -12.64 -12.01
C LYS A 851 37.55 -11.91 -11.58
N GLU A 852 36.71 -12.58 -10.78
CA GLU A 852 35.48 -12.00 -10.24
C GLU A 852 35.75 -10.73 -9.41
N SER A 853 36.82 -10.69 -8.61
CA SER A 853 37.20 -9.48 -7.86
C SER A 853 37.75 -8.37 -8.76
N VAL A 854 38.51 -8.69 -9.81
CA VAL A 854 38.96 -7.71 -10.81
C VAL A 854 37.76 -7.12 -11.58
N GLU A 855 36.80 -7.95 -11.99
CA GLU A 855 35.57 -7.50 -12.65
C GLU A 855 34.72 -6.61 -11.73
N LYS A 856 34.54 -7.00 -10.45
CA LYS A 856 33.89 -6.14 -9.43
C LYS A 856 34.60 -4.79 -9.30
N LEU A 857 35.92 -4.78 -9.08
CA LEU A 857 36.71 -3.55 -8.98
C LEU A 857 36.64 -2.68 -10.24
N GLN A 858 36.56 -3.28 -11.44
CA GLN A 858 36.34 -2.52 -12.69
C GLN A 858 34.95 -1.86 -12.71
N THR A 859 33.89 -2.57 -12.32
CA THR A 859 32.52 -1.99 -12.24
C THR A 859 32.43 -0.91 -11.16
N GLU A 860 33.08 -1.09 -10.01
CA GLU A 860 33.15 -0.10 -8.94
C GLU A 860 33.92 1.14 -9.38
N THR A 861 35.05 0.97 -10.09
CA THR A 861 35.81 2.10 -10.65
C THR A 861 34.99 2.86 -11.70
N ALA A 862 34.22 2.17 -12.54
CA ALA A 862 33.30 2.80 -13.48
C ALA A 862 32.18 3.58 -12.76
N LEU A 863 31.58 2.98 -11.73
CA LEU A 863 30.56 3.62 -10.89
C LEU A 863 31.13 4.86 -10.18
N LEU A 864 32.34 4.78 -9.63
CA LEU A 864 33.01 5.91 -8.97
C LEU A 864 33.26 7.08 -9.93
N ARG A 865 33.70 6.82 -11.19
CA ARG A 865 33.81 7.88 -12.22
C ARG A 865 32.46 8.55 -12.50
N THR A 866 31.36 7.79 -12.59
CA THR A 866 30.03 8.40 -12.79
C THR A 866 29.57 9.22 -11.58
N LYS A 867 29.82 8.74 -10.36
CA LYS A 867 29.56 9.48 -9.12
C LYS A 867 30.37 10.78 -9.08
N GLU A 868 31.67 10.72 -9.39
CA GLU A 868 32.54 11.89 -9.46
C GLU A 868 32.03 12.91 -10.48
N GLN A 869 31.67 12.50 -11.70
CA GLN A 869 31.09 13.40 -12.71
C GLN A 869 29.83 14.10 -12.18
N THR A 870 28.91 13.37 -11.52
CA THR A 870 27.72 13.99 -10.91
C THR A 870 28.05 14.92 -9.73
N ALA A 871 29.11 14.63 -8.97
CA ALA A 871 29.60 15.50 -7.90
C ALA A 871 30.23 16.79 -8.46
N GLN A 872 31.02 16.70 -9.54
CA GLN A 872 31.55 17.87 -10.25
C GLN A 872 30.42 18.74 -10.82
N ASP A 873 29.39 18.15 -11.44
CA ASP A 873 28.29 18.91 -12.03
C ASP A 873 27.32 19.49 -11.00
N THR A 874 27.15 18.87 -9.83
CA THR A 874 26.43 19.49 -8.70
C THR A 874 27.25 20.60 -8.05
N ALA A 875 28.56 20.44 -7.85
CA ALA A 875 29.46 21.50 -7.39
C ALA A 875 29.43 22.72 -8.34
N ARG A 876 29.47 22.49 -9.66
CA ARG A 876 29.33 23.54 -10.68
C ARG A 876 27.97 24.26 -10.65
N ARG A 877 26.88 23.62 -10.16
CA ARG A 877 25.58 24.27 -9.96
C ARG A 877 25.57 25.10 -8.67
N LEU A 878 26.10 24.55 -7.57
CA LEU A 878 26.22 25.24 -6.29
C LEU A 878 27.12 26.48 -6.38
N GLN A 879 28.23 26.43 -7.13
CA GLN A 879 29.08 27.59 -7.40
C GLN A 879 28.36 28.71 -8.16
N ARG A 880 27.41 28.38 -9.05
CA ARG A 880 26.55 29.37 -9.72
C ARG A 880 25.57 29.99 -8.72
N SER A 881 24.79 29.16 -8.03
CA SER A 881 23.85 29.64 -7.00
C SER A 881 24.51 30.50 -5.90
N LEU A 882 25.74 30.15 -5.48
CA LEU A 882 26.52 30.96 -4.53
C LEU A 882 26.98 32.30 -5.12
N ARG A 883 27.24 32.37 -6.44
CA ARG A 883 27.52 33.63 -7.13
C ARG A 883 26.26 34.47 -7.23
N ASP A 884 25.16 33.88 -7.67
CA ASP A 884 23.87 34.56 -7.85
C ASP A 884 23.41 35.19 -6.51
N ALA A 885 23.47 34.43 -5.41
CA ALA A 885 23.16 34.90 -4.06
C ALA A 885 24.12 36.00 -3.54
N ARG A 886 25.39 36.02 -3.99
CA ARG A 886 26.33 37.11 -3.68
C ARG A 886 25.99 38.39 -4.46
N GLU A 887 25.58 38.25 -5.72
CA GLU A 887 25.14 39.39 -6.54
C GLU A 887 23.83 39.97 -5.97
N GLU A 888 22.87 39.13 -5.55
CA GLU A 888 21.67 39.55 -4.81
C GLU A 888 21.99 40.26 -3.48
N ALA A 889 22.88 39.72 -2.65
CA ALA A 889 23.30 40.34 -1.40
C ALA A 889 23.97 41.71 -1.63
N SER A 890 24.78 41.84 -2.69
CA SER A 890 25.38 43.12 -3.08
C SER A 890 24.33 44.15 -3.50
N SER A 891 23.28 43.71 -4.21
CA SER A 891 22.13 44.54 -4.59
C SER A 891 21.31 44.96 -3.37
N ALA A 892 21.14 44.07 -2.38
CA ALA A 892 20.44 44.39 -1.13
C ALA A 892 21.21 45.46 -0.31
N LEU A 893 22.53 45.31 -0.17
CA LEU A 893 23.37 46.30 0.50
C LEU A 893 23.37 47.66 -0.23
N ALA A 894 23.34 47.68 -1.56
CA ALA A 894 23.21 48.90 -2.34
C ALA A 894 21.89 49.64 -2.05
N ARG A 895 20.77 48.89 -2.03
CA ARG A 895 19.43 49.40 -1.67
C ARG A 895 19.35 49.88 -0.22
N GLU A 896 20.00 49.20 0.71
CA GLU A 896 20.11 49.67 2.10
C GLU A 896 20.87 51.01 2.17
N GLN A 897 22.03 51.12 1.52
CA GLN A 897 22.78 52.36 1.50
C GLN A 897 21.96 53.52 0.89
N GLU A 898 21.24 53.28 -0.20
CA GLU A 898 20.32 54.24 -0.81
C GLU A 898 19.20 54.67 0.16
N ALA A 899 18.54 53.72 0.81
CA ALA A 899 17.54 54.01 1.84
C ALA A 899 18.11 54.83 3.02
N THR A 900 19.34 54.57 3.47
CA THR A 900 19.97 55.39 4.51
C THR A 900 20.40 56.77 4.02
N ARG A 901 20.66 56.98 2.72
CA ARG A 901 20.90 58.33 2.15
C ARG A 901 19.59 59.12 2.16
N ALA A 902 18.53 58.56 1.59
CA ALA A 902 17.20 59.17 1.61
C ALA A 902 16.71 59.48 3.05
N ARG A 903 16.96 58.58 4.02
CA ARG A 903 16.62 58.84 5.43
C ARG A 903 17.37 60.05 6.00
N ARG A 904 18.67 60.20 5.71
CA ARG A 904 19.48 61.37 6.15
C ARG A 904 19.07 62.67 5.46
N GLU A 905 18.52 62.60 4.25
CA GLU A 905 17.97 63.75 3.54
C GLU A 905 16.62 64.19 4.14
N LEU A 906 15.77 63.22 4.51
CA LEU A 906 14.53 63.48 5.26
C LEU A 906 14.81 64.00 6.69
N GLU A 907 15.80 63.45 7.40
CA GLU A 907 16.25 63.94 8.71
C GLU A 907 16.63 65.44 8.64
N LYS A 908 17.45 65.83 7.65
CA LYS A 908 17.82 67.24 7.43
C LYS A 908 16.63 68.12 7.02
N SER A 909 15.70 67.59 6.22
CA SER A 909 14.50 68.32 5.84
C SER A 909 13.57 68.57 7.04
N LEU A 910 13.55 67.65 8.01
CA LEU A 910 12.84 67.81 9.27
C LEU A 910 13.54 68.84 10.16
N GLU A 911 14.87 68.77 10.34
CA GLU A 911 15.65 69.76 11.09
C GLU A 911 15.42 71.20 10.57
N ALA A 912 15.38 71.37 9.24
CA ALA A 912 15.09 72.66 8.61
C ALA A 912 13.67 73.16 8.93
N ALA A 913 12.65 72.30 8.78
CA ALA A 913 11.27 72.64 9.11
C ALA A 913 11.06 72.91 10.61
N GLU A 914 11.76 72.19 11.49
CA GLU A 914 11.75 72.44 12.94
C GLU A 914 12.37 73.80 13.26
N ALA A 915 13.47 74.19 12.61
CA ALA A 915 14.05 75.52 12.74
C ALA A 915 13.10 76.63 12.25
N GLU A 916 12.46 76.45 11.10
CA GLU A 916 11.45 77.39 10.58
C GLU A 916 10.25 77.54 11.53
N THR A 917 9.70 76.43 12.04
CA THR A 917 8.62 76.51 13.04
C THR A 917 9.09 77.12 14.36
N LYS A 918 10.37 77.02 14.73
CA LYS A 918 10.90 77.71 15.92
C LYS A 918 10.89 79.22 15.71
N VAL A 919 11.43 79.71 14.58
CA VAL A 919 11.40 81.13 14.23
C VAL A 919 9.96 81.65 14.24
N ALA A 920 9.03 80.96 13.59
CA ALA A 920 7.61 81.35 13.58
C ALA A 920 6.95 81.40 14.98
N ARG A 921 7.36 80.54 15.93
CA ARG A 921 6.89 80.59 17.33
C ARG A 921 7.50 81.76 18.10
N ASP A 922 8.76 82.09 17.84
CA ASP A 922 9.45 83.19 18.52
C ASP A 922 9.00 84.56 17.96
N ASP A 923 8.71 84.66 16.66
CA ASP A 923 8.03 85.81 16.05
C ASP A 923 6.59 85.99 16.59
N LEU A 924 5.85 84.89 16.78
CA LEU A 924 4.51 84.93 17.40
C LEU A 924 4.57 85.41 18.86
N ARG A 925 5.56 84.98 19.63
CA ARG A 925 5.80 85.49 21.00
C ARG A 925 6.09 86.99 20.99
N LEU A 926 6.93 87.46 20.07
CA LEU A 926 7.25 88.88 19.93
C LEU A 926 6.02 89.70 19.50
N ALA A 927 5.15 89.15 18.67
CA ALA A 927 3.88 89.76 18.29
C ALA A 927 2.89 89.84 19.46
N LEU A 928 2.78 88.77 20.27
CA LEU A 928 1.96 88.75 21.48
C LEU A 928 2.48 89.74 22.53
N GLN A 929 3.78 89.76 22.82
CA GLN A 929 4.34 90.71 23.76
C GLN A 929 4.12 92.17 23.32
N ARG A 930 4.21 92.48 22.02
CA ARG A 930 3.84 93.81 21.51
C ARG A 930 2.35 94.15 21.71
N ILE A 931 1.47 93.16 21.71
CA ILE A 931 0.04 93.35 22.02
C ILE A 931 -0.11 93.61 23.53
N ASP A 932 0.58 92.86 24.39
CA ASP A 932 0.56 93.04 25.84
C ASP A 932 1.15 94.40 26.26
N ASP A 933 2.25 94.83 25.63
CA ASP A 933 2.87 96.16 25.82
C ASP A 933 1.89 97.28 25.42
N LEU A 934 1.16 97.12 24.30
CA LEU A 934 0.15 98.08 23.84
C LEU A 934 -1.10 98.10 24.74
N GLN A 935 -1.55 96.94 25.24
CA GLN A 935 -2.65 96.85 26.20
C GLN A 935 -2.26 97.51 27.53
N SER A 936 -1.03 97.28 28.00
CA SER A 936 -0.48 97.90 29.21
C SER A 936 -0.40 99.42 29.09
N ALA A 937 -0.02 99.94 27.91
CA ALA A 937 -0.04 101.38 27.64
C ALA A 937 -1.47 101.96 27.70
N ILE A 938 -2.45 101.25 27.13
CA ILE A 938 -3.87 101.66 27.15
C ILE A 938 -4.45 101.61 28.57
N GLN A 939 -4.10 100.61 29.39
CA GLN A 939 -4.53 100.53 30.79
C GLN A 939 -3.82 101.58 31.67
N GLY A 940 -2.56 101.93 31.37
CA GLY A 940 -1.85 103.02 32.05
C GLY A 940 -2.47 104.40 31.84
N GLU A 941 -3.23 104.62 30.76
CA GLU A 941 -4.05 105.82 30.56
C GLU A 941 -5.40 105.75 31.30
N LEU A 942 -5.89 104.55 31.67
CA LEU A 942 -7.16 104.34 32.38
C LEU A 942 -7.04 104.39 33.91
N ASP A 943 -5.97 103.83 34.50
CA ASP A 943 -5.77 103.84 35.95
C ASP A 943 -5.51 105.25 36.53
N LEU A 944 -5.19 106.23 35.67
CA LEU A 944 -5.08 107.64 36.05
C LEU A 944 -6.45 108.33 36.27
N ASP A 945 -7.53 107.82 35.69
CA ASP A 945 -8.89 108.36 35.85
C ASP A 945 -9.70 107.66 36.98
N CYS A 946 -9.19 106.56 37.56
CA CYS A 946 -9.93 105.68 38.46
C CYS A 946 -9.39 105.64 39.91
N SER A 947 -8.84 106.76 40.41
CA SER A 947 -8.23 106.85 41.75
C SER A 947 -8.77 107.96 42.67
N GLU A 948 -9.96 108.51 42.38
CA GLU A 948 -10.84 109.12 43.39
C GLU A 948 -12.22 108.42 43.38
N GLU A 949 -12.86 108.35 44.55
CA GLU A 949 -14.11 107.62 44.86
C GLU A 949 -14.02 106.07 44.77
N ALA A 950 -14.46 105.26 45.75
CA ALA A 950 -15.05 105.54 47.07
C ALA A 950 -14.71 104.42 48.10
N THR A 951 -15.07 104.63 49.37
CA THR A 951 -14.79 103.73 50.51
C THR A 951 -16.04 103.04 51.08
N SER A 952 -15.85 102.08 52.01
CA SER A 952 -16.86 101.27 52.74
C SER A 952 -17.44 100.05 51.96
N GLU A 953 -17.95 98.97 52.58
CA GLU A 953 -18.28 98.70 54.00
C GLU A 953 -18.30 97.19 54.37
N ASN A 954 -18.01 96.82 55.63
CA ASN A 954 -18.20 95.53 56.35
C ASN A 954 -17.45 94.25 55.85
N SER A 955 -16.95 93.28 56.65
CA SER A 955 -17.37 92.62 57.93
C SER A 955 -18.51 91.58 57.77
N ASP A 956 -18.51 90.38 58.37
CA ASP A 956 -17.55 89.63 59.24
C ASP A 956 -17.78 88.12 59.12
N SER A 957 -16.79 87.27 59.47
CA SER A 957 -16.95 86.02 60.27
C SER A 957 -15.64 85.22 60.46
N ASP A 958 -15.55 84.47 61.57
CA ASP A 958 -14.45 83.53 61.95
C ASP A 958 -14.42 82.24 61.10
#